data_AF-A0A662RLY7-F1
#
_entry.id   AF-A0A662RLY7-F1
#
_cell.length_a   1.000
_cell.length_b   1.000
_cell.length_c   1.000
_cell.angle_alpha   90.00
_cell.angle_beta   90.00
_cell.angle_gamma   90.00
#
_symmetry.space_group_name_H-M   'P 1'
#
loop_
_entity.id
_entity.type
_entity.pdbx_description
1 polymer ?
#
loop_
_entity_poly.entity_id
_entity_poly.type
_entity_poly.pdbx_seq_one_letter_code
_entity_poly.pdbx_strand_id
1 'polypeptide(L)'
;MCSIIGVFNNEKAAELVIKGLEVLKSRGEACFWISSENCVWHFEDLQAVKQIVNGENCIACCIHKAGLFGKGLKNKFVADAEIYNLNELKEKYNISGEDSYETLSELAELKEIYTFLNEIEGAYAFAYWTGDELHIVRDIIGLKPVCFAHAGGFAFASEKKVLEAMGLPHAIELDPRVLLRYDIKEDRLSFERRDFFDFEPEIEGDKEHIKEELLNLLRESISRRIPPGEKFGVLFSGGLDSTLIACLCKDSGADFVCYTVAVEEPGMKEAEDLRYAKRIAADLGFELKIKKIRVAELEKYLTKVIPLVEDTDVVKISVALPLYVACELAREDGVKMVLDGLGAEELFAGYERHKRIKKENLNKECLSGLLEMYTRDLYRDELVAKSQGISLRAPFLATELVDYALRIPVSYKLSEKKNKAIVREIARDLGLAEVASRKKRAVQYGSNFLKAIEKLAKRKGFRYKKDYLRTFYPSRNVKLGCLFSSGKDSAYALWLMQKEGYPVECLITIKSRNPESYMLHTPAIELVEQQAEAIGLPLIMKETSGEKEKELEDLQAAFREARKKYGIEGVITGALWSNYQKERIERIAAAENLKVFSPLWHINQETEMRLVVTNFELIFTGISAYGLDKSWLGRRITEEDLDKLVELDKRVKINIAGEGGEFESLVLDGPASIFKKRLVIVESEIVEEGENTARLVVKEAKLVER
;
A
#
# COMPACT_ATOMS: atom_id res chain seq x y z
N MET A 1 -7.90 -19.37 -0.53
CA MET A 1 -6.85 -18.36 -0.30
C MET A 1 -5.59 -18.83 -0.98
N CYS A 2 -4.99 -17.93 -1.75
CA CYS A 2 -3.84 -18.23 -2.59
C CYS A 2 -2.82 -17.11 -2.43
N SER A 3 -1.52 -17.35 -2.49
CA SER A 3 -0.53 -16.28 -2.63
C SER A 3 0.15 -16.41 -3.98
N ILE A 4 0.28 -15.31 -4.72
CA ILE A 4 0.87 -15.30 -6.06
C ILE A 4 2.31 -14.79 -6.00
N ILE A 5 3.15 -15.30 -6.89
CA ILE A 5 4.55 -14.90 -7.05
C ILE A 5 4.97 -15.11 -8.51
N GLY A 6 5.92 -14.32 -9.01
CA GLY A 6 6.57 -14.60 -10.28
C GLY A 6 7.90 -13.88 -10.41
N VAL A 7 8.78 -14.43 -11.25
CA VAL A 7 10.10 -13.89 -11.55
C VAL A 7 10.39 -14.07 -13.04
N PHE A 8 10.82 -12.99 -13.67
CA PHE A 8 11.05 -12.88 -15.11
C PHE A 8 12.39 -12.20 -15.39
N ASN A 9 12.99 -12.51 -16.54
CA ASN A 9 14.27 -11.97 -17.02
C ASN A 9 15.40 -12.06 -15.97
N ASN A 10 15.43 -13.17 -15.21
CA ASN A 10 16.43 -13.41 -14.18
C ASN A 10 17.01 -14.83 -14.33
N GLU A 11 18.33 -14.94 -14.35
CA GLU A 11 19.04 -16.23 -14.49
C GLU A 11 18.72 -17.23 -13.37
N LYS A 12 18.23 -16.75 -12.23
CA LYS A 12 17.85 -17.54 -11.05
C LYS A 12 16.33 -17.53 -10.79
N ALA A 13 15.52 -17.25 -11.81
CA ALA A 13 14.07 -17.11 -11.65
C ALA A 13 13.42 -18.27 -10.89
N ALA A 14 13.68 -19.52 -11.28
CA ALA A 14 13.12 -20.69 -10.60
C ALA A 14 13.59 -20.82 -9.13
N GLU A 15 14.88 -20.64 -8.85
CA GLU A 15 15.42 -20.63 -7.48
C GLU A 15 14.77 -19.56 -6.60
N LEU A 16 14.61 -18.34 -7.13
CA LEU A 16 13.97 -17.23 -6.42
C LEU A 16 12.48 -17.52 -6.16
N VAL A 17 11.75 -18.06 -7.13
CA VAL A 17 10.35 -18.48 -6.95
C VAL A 17 10.24 -19.53 -5.84
N ILE A 18 11.08 -20.57 -5.85
CA ILE A 18 11.08 -21.61 -4.82
C ILE A 18 11.34 -21.01 -3.44
N LYS A 19 12.38 -20.17 -3.33
CA LYS A 19 12.70 -19.46 -2.08
C LYS A 19 11.54 -18.58 -1.60
N GLY A 20 10.83 -17.92 -2.51
CA GLY A 20 9.67 -17.12 -2.18
C GLY A 20 8.47 -17.96 -1.71
N LEU A 21 8.21 -19.10 -2.36
CA LEU A 21 7.17 -20.05 -1.96
C LEU A 21 7.45 -20.65 -0.56
N GLU A 22 8.72 -20.86 -0.18
CA GLU A 22 9.09 -21.29 1.17
C GLU A 22 8.70 -20.26 2.24
N VAL A 23 8.78 -18.96 1.91
CA VAL A 23 8.35 -17.87 2.81
C VAL A 23 6.82 -17.79 2.88
N LEU A 24 6.14 -17.99 1.76
CA LEU A 24 4.68 -18.01 1.68
C LEU A 24 4.07 -19.25 2.35
N LYS A 25 4.81 -20.35 2.44
CA LYS A 25 4.40 -21.57 3.14
C LYS A 25 4.13 -21.26 4.62
N SER A 26 2.86 -21.01 4.95
CA SER A 26 2.38 -20.92 6.32
C SER A 26 2.47 -22.29 7.02
N ARG A 27 2.31 -22.35 8.35
CA ARG A 27 2.48 -23.57 9.17
C ARG A 27 1.44 -24.69 8.91
N GLY A 28 0.69 -24.64 7.80
CA GLY A 28 -0.34 -25.60 7.41
C GLY A 28 0.01 -26.36 6.13
N GLU A 29 -0.89 -27.25 5.71
CA GLU A 29 -0.81 -27.93 4.42
C GLU A 29 -0.97 -26.92 3.28
N ALA A 30 -0.02 -26.93 2.35
CA ALA A 30 -0.01 -26.07 1.19
C ALA A 30 0.32 -26.88 -0.06
N CYS A 31 -0.35 -26.57 -1.16
CA CYS A 31 0.01 -27.03 -2.48
C CYS A 31 0.66 -25.87 -3.24
N PHE A 32 1.57 -26.19 -4.13
CA PHE A 32 2.31 -25.24 -4.93
C PHE A 32 2.07 -25.54 -6.40
N TRP A 33 1.77 -24.48 -7.14
CA TRP A 33 1.67 -24.53 -8.58
C TRP A 33 2.76 -23.64 -9.16
N ILE A 34 3.53 -24.15 -10.10
CA ILE A 34 4.55 -23.37 -10.81
C ILE A 34 4.32 -23.56 -12.31
N SER A 35 4.34 -22.47 -13.05
CA SER A 35 4.19 -22.44 -14.51
C SER A 35 5.35 -21.67 -15.09
N SER A 36 6.07 -22.32 -16.02
CA SER A 36 7.01 -21.67 -16.94
C SER A 36 6.37 -21.55 -18.32
N GLU A 37 7.15 -21.17 -19.32
CA GLU A 37 6.63 -20.91 -20.66
C GLU A 37 5.95 -22.14 -21.28
N ASN A 38 6.56 -23.31 -21.06
CA ASN A 38 6.21 -24.57 -21.73
C ASN A 38 5.73 -25.66 -20.78
N CYS A 39 5.85 -25.45 -19.46
CA CYS A 39 5.66 -26.49 -18.48
C CYS A 39 4.89 -25.98 -17.28
N VAL A 40 4.14 -26.89 -16.67
CA VAL A 40 3.38 -26.63 -15.46
C VAL A 40 3.59 -27.78 -14.50
N TRP A 41 3.85 -27.44 -13.24
CA TRP A 41 4.16 -28.40 -12.21
C TRP A 41 3.30 -28.16 -10.96
N HIS A 42 2.92 -29.27 -10.32
CA HIS A 42 2.18 -29.28 -9.07
C HIS A 42 2.97 -30.03 -8.00
N PHE A 43 3.10 -29.44 -6.81
CA PHE A 43 3.86 -30.01 -5.71
C PHE A 43 3.12 -29.84 -4.38
N GLU A 44 3.20 -30.85 -3.52
CA GLU A 44 2.83 -30.73 -2.10
C GLU A 44 4.06 -30.44 -1.23
N ASP A 45 5.27 -30.74 -1.76
CA ASP A 45 6.55 -30.48 -1.13
C ASP A 45 7.51 -29.78 -2.09
N LEU A 46 7.98 -28.59 -1.72
CA LEU A 46 8.94 -27.82 -2.50
C LEU A 46 10.29 -28.52 -2.64
N GLN A 47 10.65 -29.46 -1.76
CA GLN A 47 11.88 -30.26 -1.91
C GLN A 47 11.84 -31.21 -3.12
N ALA A 48 10.65 -31.48 -3.66
CA ALA A 48 10.46 -32.26 -4.88
C ALA A 48 10.72 -31.44 -6.16
N VAL A 49 10.87 -30.11 -6.06
CA VAL A 49 11.09 -29.19 -7.19
C VAL A 49 12.58 -29.22 -7.60
N LYS A 50 13.04 -30.35 -8.13
CA LYS A 50 14.41 -30.51 -8.67
C LYS A 50 14.49 -30.43 -10.20
N GLN A 51 13.34 -30.26 -10.87
CA GLN A 51 13.20 -30.44 -12.31
C GLN A 51 13.01 -29.13 -13.09
N ILE A 52 12.84 -27.99 -12.42
CA ILE A 52 12.66 -26.70 -13.09
C ILE A 52 14.03 -26.15 -13.47
N VAL A 53 14.17 -25.74 -14.73
CA VAL A 53 15.42 -25.20 -15.26
C VAL A 53 15.58 -23.75 -14.80
N ASN A 54 16.70 -23.44 -14.15
CA ASN A 54 17.05 -22.06 -13.79
C ASN A 54 17.22 -21.20 -15.07
N GLY A 55 16.73 -19.97 -15.02
CA GLY A 55 16.74 -19.02 -16.15
C GLY A 55 15.43 -18.96 -16.94
N GLU A 56 14.49 -19.89 -16.73
CA GLU A 56 13.14 -19.78 -17.29
C GLU A 56 12.28 -18.81 -16.47
N ASN A 57 11.55 -17.93 -17.17
CA ASN A 57 10.50 -17.10 -16.57
C ASN A 57 9.45 -17.98 -15.90
N CYS A 58 9.07 -17.62 -14.67
CA CYS A 58 8.19 -18.43 -13.84
C CYS A 58 7.11 -17.57 -13.18
N ILE A 59 5.89 -18.08 -13.17
CA ILE A 59 4.84 -17.66 -12.23
C ILE A 59 4.45 -18.83 -11.36
N ALA A 60 4.02 -18.55 -10.14
CA ALA A 60 3.61 -19.59 -9.22
C ALA A 60 2.58 -19.08 -8.23
N CYS A 61 1.94 -20.04 -7.57
CA CYS A 61 1.08 -19.74 -6.46
C CYS A 61 1.21 -20.76 -5.33
N CYS A 62 1.00 -20.29 -4.11
CA CYS A 62 0.92 -21.09 -2.90
C CYS A 62 -0.55 -21.16 -2.45
N ILE A 63 -1.11 -22.36 -2.42
CA ILE A 63 -2.51 -22.62 -2.11
C ILE A 63 -2.57 -23.23 -0.72
N HIS A 64 -3.18 -22.52 0.23
CA HIS A 64 -3.35 -23.05 1.58
C HIS A 64 -4.60 -23.92 1.64
N LYS A 65 -4.41 -25.24 1.81
CA LYS A 65 -5.39 -26.35 1.88
C LYS A 65 -5.76 -26.99 0.52
N ALA A 66 -5.53 -28.30 0.41
CA ALA A 66 -5.98 -29.15 -0.69
C ALA A 66 -7.52 -29.31 -0.61
N GLY A 67 -8.26 -28.82 -1.62
CA GLY A 67 -9.70 -29.05 -1.68
C GLY A 67 -10.54 -28.06 -2.51
N LEU A 68 -9.96 -26.96 -2.99
CA LEU A 68 -10.67 -26.01 -3.86
C LEU A 68 -9.72 -25.64 -5.00
N PHE A 69 -9.72 -26.45 -6.04
CA PHE A 69 -9.56 -26.15 -7.48
C PHE A 69 -9.56 -27.51 -8.18
N GLY A 70 -10.69 -27.84 -8.79
CA GLY A 70 -10.80 -29.04 -9.62
C GLY A 70 -10.06 -28.81 -10.94
N LYS A 71 -9.16 -29.71 -11.33
CA LYS A 71 -8.78 -30.03 -12.74
C LYS A 71 -8.44 -28.91 -13.76
N GLY A 72 -8.40 -27.62 -13.43
CA GLY A 72 -8.44 -26.52 -14.42
C GLY A 72 -7.45 -25.37 -14.25
N LEU A 73 -6.39 -25.52 -13.45
CA LEU A 73 -5.35 -24.49 -13.37
C LEU A 73 -4.66 -24.35 -14.74
N LYS A 74 -4.81 -23.18 -15.37
CA LYS A 74 -4.27 -22.91 -16.71
C LYS A 74 -2.80 -22.55 -16.69
N ASN A 75 -2.10 -22.85 -17.79
CA ASN A 75 -0.73 -22.40 -18.00
C ASN A 75 -0.72 -20.85 -17.99
N LYS A 76 0.28 -20.23 -17.33
CA LYS A 76 0.51 -18.78 -17.38
C LYS A 76 -0.54 -17.87 -16.73
N PHE A 77 -1.41 -18.37 -15.85
CA PHE A 77 -2.31 -17.54 -15.02
C PHE A 77 -2.17 -17.91 -13.53
N VAL A 78 -2.17 -16.91 -12.64
CA VAL A 78 -2.23 -17.11 -11.17
C VAL A 78 -3.14 -16.05 -10.53
N ALA A 79 -3.92 -16.42 -9.52
CA ALA A 79 -4.79 -15.48 -8.82
C ALA A 79 -5.00 -15.82 -7.33
N ASP A 80 -5.16 -14.78 -6.51
CA ASP A 80 -5.84 -14.82 -5.21
C ASP A 80 -7.14 -14.05 -5.36
N ALA A 81 -8.28 -14.75 -5.45
CA ALA A 81 -9.54 -14.13 -5.86
C ALA A 81 -10.76 -14.66 -5.11
N GLU A 82 -11.66 -13.74 -4.81
CA GLU A 82 -13.02 -13.97 -4.31
C GLU A 82 -13.97 -13.08 -5.12
N ILE A 83 -14.75 -13.68 -6.01
CA ILE A 83 -15.68 -12.98 -6.90
C ILE A 83 -17.09 -13.22 -6.40
N TYR A 84 -17.77 -12.13 -6.02
CA TYR A 84 -19.07 -12.17 -5.35
C TYR A 84 -20.25 -12.16 -6.33
N ASN A 85 -20.05 -11.62 -7.54
CA ASN A 85 -21.02 -11.65 -8.65
C ASN A 85 -20.65 -12.70 -9.71
N LEU A 86 -20.21 -13.87 -9.25
CA LEU A 86 -19.71 -14.95 -10.11
C LEU A 86 -20.75 -15.42 -11.13
N ASN A 87 -22.01 -15.59 -10.69
CA ASN A 87 -23.07 -16.14 -11.54
C ASN A 87 -23.45 -15.16 -12.65
N GLU A 88 -23.49 -13.87 -12.33
CA GLU A 88 -23.78 -12.77 -13.24
C GLU A 88 -22.72 -12.69 -14.34
N LEU A 89 -21.43 -12.79 -13.97
CA LEU A 89 -20.33 -12.82 -14.93
C LEU A 89 -20.38 -14.08 -15.81
N LYS A 90 -20.67 -15.23 -15.21
CA LYS A 90 -20.80 -16.50 -15.94
C LYS A 90 -21.91 -16.47 -16.98
N GLU A 91 -23.08 -15.95 -16.61
CA GLU A 91 -24.21 -15.80 -17.52
C GLU A 91 -23.92 -14.79 -18.62
N LYS A 92 -23.40 -13.60 -18.26
CA LYS A 92 -23.12 -12.52 -19.21
C LYS A 92 -22.10 -12.92 -20.28
N TYR A 93 -21.05 -13.64 -19.88
CA TYR A 93 -19.93 -13.99 -20.76
C TYR A 93 -19.95 -15.44 -21.24
N ASN A 94 -20.97 -16.22 -20.87
CA ASN A 94 -21.12 -17.64 -21.18
C ASN A 94 -19.88 -18.46 -20.78
N ILE A 95 -19.46 -18.29 -19.53
CA ILE A 95 -18.25 -18.89 -18.95
C ILE A 95 -18.59 -20.18 -18.20
N SER A 96 -17.73 -21.18 -18.37
CA SER A 96 -17.90 -22.50 -17.76
C SER A 96 -17.29 -22.64 -16.38
N GLY A 97 -16.30 -21.80 -16.03
CA GLY A 97 -15.56 -21.86 -14.77
C GLY A 97 -16.44 -22.03 -13.52
N GLU A 98 -16.10 -22.98 -12.65
CA GLU A 98 -16.90 -23.35 -11.49
C GLU A 98 -16.69 -22.43 -10.29
N ASP A 99 -15.55 -21.73 -10.24
CA ASP A 99 -15.16 -20.87 -9.14
C ASP A 99 -14.53 -19.54 -9.60
N SER A 100 -14.13 -18.72 -8.61
CA SER A 100 -13.52 -17.41 -8.83
C SER A 100 -12.24 -17.46 -9.67
N TYR A 101 -11.40 -18.48 -9.51
CA TYR A 101 -10.15 -18.59 -10.28
C TYR A 101 -10.45 -18.95 -11.73
N GLU A 102 -11.26 -20.00 -11.94
CA GLU A 102 -11.56 -20.50 -13.28
C GLU A 102 -12.31 -19.44 -14.09
N THR A 103 -13.26 -18.74 -13.45
CA THR A 103 -14.00 -17.65 -14.10
C THR A 103 -13.09 -16.50 -14.50
N LEU A 104 -12.17 -16.05 -13.63
CA LEU A 104 -11.21 -15.01 -13.98
C LEU A 104 -10.23 -15.45 -15.07
N SER A 105 -9.77 -16.70 -15.00
CA SER A 105 -8.85 -17.26 -15.99
C SER A 105 -9.52 -17.40 -17.36
N GLU A 106 -10.79 -17.78 -17.43
CA GLU A 106 -11.56 -17.82 -18.67
C GLU A 106 -11.89 -16.42 -19.19
N LEU A 107 -12.26 -15.46 -18.31
CA LEU A 107 -12.44 -14.06 -18.68
C LEU A 107 -11.20 -13.45 -19.31
N ALA A 108 -10.02 -13.67 -18.71
CA ALA A 108 -8.75 -13.14 -19.18
C ALA A 108 -8.35 -13.69 -20.57
N GLU A 109 -8.83 -14.86 -20.95
CA GLU A 109 -8.60 -15.44 -22.29
C GLU A 109 -9.64 -14.99 -23.32
N LEU A 110 -10.90 -14.89 -22.91
CA LEU A 110 -12.02 -14.56 -23.83
C LEU A 110 -12.09 -13.07 -24.16
N LYS A 111 -11.57 -12.22 -23.29
CA LYS A 111 -11.68 -10.76 -23.38
C LYS A 111 -10.31 -10.12 -23.33
N GLU A 112 -10.22 -8.95 -23.93
CA GLU A 112 -9.09 -8.08 -23.69
C GLU A 112 -9.03 -7.77 -22.20
N ILE A 113 -7.86 -8.04 -21.61
CA ILE A 113 -7.53 -7.72 -20.23
C ILE A 113 -7.93 -6.25 -20.02
N TYR A 114 -8.50 -5.93 -18.86
CA TYR A 114 -9.00 -4.59 -18.49
C TYR A 114 -10.47 -4.31 -18.81
N THR A 115 -11.04 -4.86 -19.89
CA THR A 115 -12.41 -4.52 -20.33
C THR A 115 -13.52 -4.95 -19.35
N PHE A 116 -13.29 -6.02 -18.58
CA PHE A 116 -14.28 -6.56 -17.64
C PHE A 116 -14.02 -6.13 -16.17
N LEU A 117 -12.94 -5.39 -15.89
CA LEU A 117 -12.51 -5.15 -14.50
C LEU A 117 -13.51 -4.34 -13.69
N ASN A 118 -14.21 -3.41 -14.32
CA ASN A 118 -15.23 -2.57 -13.69
C ASN A 118 -16.52 -3.35 -13.40
N GLU A 119 -16.68 -4.54 -13.99
CA GLU A 119 -17.84 -5.40 -13.78
C GLU A 119 -17.63 -6.43 -12.68
N ILE A 120 -16.39 -6.63 -12.23
CA ILE A 120 -16.09 -7.57 -11.17
C ILE A 120 -16.41 -6.93 -9.82
N GLU A 121 -17.31 -7.57 -9.07
CA GLU A 121 -17.43 -7.34 -7.65
C GLU A 121 -16.67 -8.42 -6.89
N GLY A 122 -15.55 -8.05 -6.27
CA GLY A 122 -14.73 -9.04 -5.59
C GLY A 122 -13.47 -8.46 -4.94
N ALA A 123 -12.79 -9.32 -4.20
CA ALA A 123 -11.44 -9.09 -3.70
C ALA A 123 -10.49 -9.97 -4.52
N TYR A 124 -9.61 -9.38 -5.33
CA TYR A 124 -8.78 -10.17 -6.22
C TYR A 124 -7.42 -9.53 -6.49
N ALA A 125 -6.43 -10.39 -6.73
CA ALA A 125 -5.16 -10.06 -7.34
C ALA A 125 -4.78 -11.19 -8.28
N PHE A 126 -4.47 -10.89 -9.54
CA PHE A 126 -4.05 -11.89 -10.51
C PHE A 126 -2.89 -11.41 -11.38
N ALA A 127 -2.15 -12.38 -11.90
CA ALA A 127 -1.15 -12.17 -12.92
C ALA A 127 -1.44 -13.10 -14.10
N TYR A 128 -1.43 -12.54 -15.31
CA TYR A 128 -1.67 -13.27 -16.55
C TYR A 128 -0.52 -13.03 -17.52
N TRP A 129 0.18 -14.09 -17.90
CA TRP A 129 1.29 -14.07 -18.82
C TRP A 129 0.82 -14.55 -20.21
N THR A 130 0.81 -13.65 -21.18
CA THR A 130 0.37 -13.88 -22.55
C THR A 130 1.45 -13.42 -23.54
N GLY A 131 1.92 -14.34 -24.38
CA GLY A 131 3.04 -14.07 -25.28
C GLY A 131 4.28 -13.56 -24.54
N ASP A 132 4.74 -12.37 -24.93
CA ASP A 132 5.89 -11.67 -24.33
C ASP A 132 5.47 -10.67 -23.25
N GLU A 133 4.27 -10.78 -22.70
CA GLU A 133 3.73 -9.79 -21.78
C GLU A 133 3.15 -10.43 -20.54
N LEU A 134 3.35 -9.76 -19.40
CA LEU A 134 2.76 -10.11 -18.12
C LEU A 134 1.89 -8.95 -17.65
N HIS A 135 0.62 -9.23 -17.40
CA HIS A 135 -0.32 -8.26 -16.84
C HIS A 135 -0.59 -8.60 -15.38
N ILE A 136 -0.45 -7.63 -14.49
CA ILE A 136 -0.74 -7.75 -13.06
C ILE A 136 -1.81 -6.76 -12.68
N VAL A 137 -2.86 -7.28 -12.05
CA VAL A 137 -4.07 -6.53 -11.70
C VAL A 137 -4.51 -6.91 -10.30
N ARG A 138 -5.01 -5.94 -9.54
CA ARG A 138 -5.69 -6.15 -8.26
C ARG A 138 -7.04 -5.43 -8.22
N ASP A 139 -7.88 -5.71 -7.25
CA ASP A 139 -9.16 -5.02 -7.06
C ASP A 139 -8.95 -3.52 -6.79
N ILE A 140 -9.92 -2.69 -7.19
CA ILE A 140 -9.77 -1.22 -7.22
C ILE A 140 -9.60 -0.59 -5.83
N ILE A 141 -10.10 -1.25 -4.78
CA ILE A 141 -9.97 -0.84 -3.38
C ILE A 141 -8.61 -1.27 -2.81
N GLY A 142 -8.10 -2.42 -3.26
CA GLY A 142 -6.84 -3.00 -2.85
C GLY A 142 -6.94 -3.96 -1.67
N LEU A 143 -8.01 -4.75 -1.61
CA LEU A 143 -8.21 -5.83 -0.61
C LEU A 143 -7.14 -6.91 -0.73
N LYS A 144 -6.78 -7.33 -1.95
CA LYS A 144 -5.69 -8.27 -2.18
C LYS A 144 -4.40 -7.54 -2.55
N PRO A 145 -3.32 -7.69 -1.78
CA PRO A 145 -2.06 -6.99 -2.05
C PRO A 145 -1.22 -7.68 -3.11
N VAL A 146 -0.48 -6.86 -3.86
CA VAL A 146 0.62 -7.29 -4.73
C VAL A 146 1.75 -6.30 -4.60
N CYS A 147 2.96 -6.81 -4.44
CA CYS A 147 4.20 -6.05 -4.44
C CYS A 147 5.08 -6.50 -5.60
N PHE A 148 5.92 -5.61 -6.10
CA PHE A 148 6.86 -5.93 -7.18
C PHE A 148 8.21 -5.25 -6.98
N ALA A 149 9.22 -5.74 -7.69
CA ALA A 149 10.55 -5.15 -7.78
C ALA A 149 11.09 -5.36 -9.20
N HIS A 150 11.81 -4.37 -9.73
CA HIS A 150 12.45 -4.44 -11.04
C HIS A 150 13.93 -4.10 -10.89
N ALA A 151 14.73 -5.12 -10.60
CA ALA A 151 16.16 -5.04 -10.35
C ALA A 151 16.81 -6.38 -10.73
N GLY A 152 17.61 -6.38 -11.81
CA GLY A 152 18.16 -7.63 -12.37
C GLY A 152 17.08 -8.57 -12.91
N GLY A 153 16.07 -8.01 -13.59
CA GLY A 153 14.83 -8.67 -13.98
C GLY A 153 13.64 -8.22 -13.12
N PHE A 154 12.46 -8.75 -13.42
CA PHE A 154 11.21 -8.38 -12.78
C PHE A 154 10.69 -9.47 -11.84
N ALA A 155 10.25 -9.10 -10.65
CA ALA A 155 9.63 -10.02 -9.70
C ALA A 155 8.40 -9.40 -9.05
N PHE A 156 7.40 -10.22 -8.76
CA PHE A 156 6.23 -9.83 -7.97
C PHE A 156 5.86 -10.90 -6.94
N ALA A 157 5.19 -10.50 -5.86
CA ALA A 157 4.64 -11.39 -4.85
C ALA A 157 3.47 -10.75 -4.10
N SER A 158 2.60 -11.55 -3.48
CA SER A 158 1.52 -11.02 -2.62
C SER A 158 2.02 -10.28 -1.37
N GLU A 159 3.22 -10.59 -0.87
CA GLU A 159 3.74 -10.04 0.40
C GLU A 159 5.16 -9.48 0.22
N LYS A 160 5.47 -8.33 0.83
CA LYS A 160 6.78 -7.67 0.65
C LYS A 160 7.94 -8.54 1.15
N LYS A 161 7.79 -9.18 2.32
CA LYS A 161 8.84 -10.05 2.89
C LYS A 161 9.30 -11.17 1.96
N VAL A 162 8.47 -11.57 1.00
CA VAL A 162 8.82 -12.58 -0.02
C VAL A 162 9.87 -12.03 -0.96
N LEU A 163 9.68 -10.80 -1.47
CA LEU A 163 10.66 -10.09 -2.30
C LEU A 163 11.93 -9.78 -1.51
N GLU A 164 11.81 -9.36 -0.25
CA GLU A 164 12.97 -9.14 0.62
C GLU A 164 13.80 -10.42 0.80
N ALA A 165 13.14 -11.55 1.05
CA ALA A 165 13.81 -12.84 1.18
C ALA A 165 14.50 -13.27 -0.12
N MET A 166 13.97 -12.89 -1.29
CA MET A 166 14.60 -13.09 -2.59
C MET A 166 15.81 -12.16 -2.84
N GLY A 167 16.12 -11.24 -1.92
CA GLY A 167 17.22 -10.28 -2.07
C GLY A 167 16.80 -8.96 -2.73
N LEU A 168 15.49 -8.68 -2.77
CA LEU A 168 14.89 -7.47 -3.35
C LEU A 168 14.24 -6.63 -2.23
N PRO A 169 15.03 -5.93 -1.39
CA PRO A 169 14.56 -5.32 -0.13
C PRO A 169 13.72 -4.05 -0.29
N HIS A 170 13.62 -3.51 -1.51
CA HIS A 170 12.92 -2.27 -1.85
C HIS A 170 11.70 -2.54 -2.74
N ALA A 171 10.92 -3.55 -2.37
CA ALA A 171 9.68 -3.89 -3.05
C ALA A 171 8.65 -2.77 -2.97
N ILE A 172 7.98 -2.50 -4.09
CA ILE A 172 6.94 -1.49 -4.22
C ILE A 172 5.59 -2.20 -4.14
N GLU A 173 4.75 -1.81 -3.19
CA GLU A 173 3.34 -2.22 -3.23
C GLU A 173 2.63 -1.52 -4.39
N LEU A 174 2.06 -2.32 -5.29
CA LEU A 174 1.32 -1.87 -6.47
C LEU A 174 0.08 -1.09 -6.03
N ASP A 175 -0.08 0.14 -6.52
CA ASP A 175 -1.28 0.93 -6.29
C ASP A 175 -2.50 0.21 -6.89
N PRO A 176 -3.59 -0.03 -6.15
CA PRO A 176 -4.77 -0.72 -6.69
C PRO A 176 -5.42 0.01 -7.85
N ARG A 177 -5.14 1.30 -8.08
CA ARG A 177 -5.67 2.04 -9.23
C ARG A 177 -4.77 1.95 -10.46
N VAL A 178 -3.69 1.19 -10.39
CA VAL A 178 -2.73 1.05 -11.49
C VAL A 178 -2.74 -0.38 -12.00
N LEU A 179 -2.93 -0.52 -13.30
CA LEU A 179 -2.73 -1.74 -14.06
C LEU A 179 -1.24 -1.80 -14.42
N LEU A 180 -0.59 -2.90 -14.10
CA LEU A 180 0.82 -3.10 -14.41
C LEU A 180 0.95 -4.06 -15.59
N ARG A 181 1.69 -3.65 -16.62
CA ARG A 181 2.12 -4.51 -17.71
C ARG A 181 3.63 -4.57 -17.73
N TYR A 182 4.17 -5.75 -17.95
CA TYR A 182 5.59 -5.99 -18.11
C TYR A 182 5.85 -6.66 -19.46
N ASP A 183 6.58 -5.97 -20.32
CA ASP A 183 7.08 -6.44 -21.61
C ASP A 183 8.38 -7.20 -21.36
N ILE A 184 8.31 -8.52 -21.56
CA ILE A 184 9.40 -9.46 -21.29
C ILE A 184 10.53 -9.25 -22.29
N LYS A 185 10.24 -8.91 -23.55
CA LYS A 185 11.27 -8.73 -24.59
C LYS A 185 12.08 -7.47 -24.37
N GLU A 186 11.40 -6.38 -24.05
CA GLU A 186 12.04 -5.08 -23.83
C GLU A 186 12.49 -4.88 -22.38
N ASP A 187 12.21 -5.83 -21.47
CA ASP A 187 12.45 -5.72 -20.02
C ASP A 187 11.88 -4.41 -19.45
N ARG A 188 10.62 -4.13 -19.77
CA ARG A 188 10.02 -2.81 -19.60
C ARG A 188 8.67 -2.88 -18.91
N LEU A 189 8.43 -1.96 -17.98
CA LEU A 189 7.12 -1.79 -17.35
C LEU A 189 6.32 -0.68 -18.03
N SER A 190 5.01 -0.87 -18.15
CA SER A 190 4.06 0.19 -18.42
C SER A 190 2.92 0.16 -17.39
N PHE A 191 2.34 1.33 -17.15
CA PHE A 191 1.37 1.54 -16.09
C PHE A 191 0.15 2.23 -16.69
N GLU A 192 -1.05 1.72 -16.42
CA GLU A 192 -2.29 2.38 -16.82
C GLU A 192 -3.12 2.69 -15.58
N ARG A 193 -3.51 3.95 -15.41
CA ARG A 193 -4.35 4.37 -14.28
C ARG A 193 -5.82 4.10 -14.61
N ARG A 194 -6.51 3.48 -13.66
CA ARG A 194 -7.96 3.34 -13.65
C ARG A 194 -8.59 4.50 -12.92
N ASP A 195 -9.78 4.88 -13.38
CA ASP A 195 -10.64 5.79 -12.66
C ASP A 195 -10.99 5.20 -11.28
N PHE A 196 -11.09 6.11 -10.31
CA PHE A 196 -11.52 5.79 -8.97
C PHE A 196 -12.87 6.46 -8.69
N PHE A 197 -13.43 6.19 -7.52
CA PHE A 197 -14.67 6.83 -7.09
C PHE A 197 -14.52 8.34 -6.98
N ASP A 198 -15.61 9.05 -7.27
CA ASP A 198 -15.75 10.47 -7.04
C ASP A 198 -16.69 10.73 -5.85
N PHE A 199 -16.58 11.92 -5.26
CA PHE A 199 -17.54 12.43 -4.28
C PHE A 199 -18.46 13.50 -4.85
N GLU A 200 -18.23 13.96 -6.08
CA GLU A 200 -19.10 14.89 -6.80
C GLU A 200 -19.75 14.25 -8.04
N PRO A 201 -20.98 14.67 -8.41
CA PRO A 201 -21.87 15.53 -7.63
C PRO A 201 -22.41 14.79 -6.38
N GLU A 202 -22.77 15.55 -5.34
CA GLU A 202 -23.53 14.98 -4.22
C GLU A 202 -24.89 14.46 -4.70
N ILE A 203 -25.38 13.37 -4.09
CA ILE A 203 -26.68 12.78 -4.42
C ILE A 203 -27.80 13.76 -4.08
N GLU A 204 -28.62 14.07 -5.08
CA GLU A 204 -29.86 14.82 -4.89
C GLU A 204 -30.96 13.92 -4.32
N GLY A 205 -31.70 14.41 -3.34
CA GLY A 205 -32.82 13.68 -2.75
C GLY A 205 -33.03 14.01 -1.28
N ASP A 206 -34.20 13.62 -0.77
CA ASP A 206 -34.44 13.70 0.66
C ASP A 206 -33.66 12.61 1.40
N LYS A 207 -33.41 12.86 2.69
CA LYS A 207 -32.59 11.99 3.52
C LYS A 207 -33.17 10.58 3.70
N GLU A 208 -34.49 10.44 3.69
CA GLU A 208 -35.15 9.15 3.90
C GLU A 208 -34.89 8.23 2.71
N HIS A 209 -35.08 8.74 1.49
CA HIS A 209 -34.77 8.01 0.26
C HIS A 209 -33.29 7.58 0.20
N ILE A 210 -32.36 8.50 0.50
CA ILE A 210 -30.92 8.19 0.50
C ILE A 210 -30.57 7.10 1.52
N LYS A 211 -31.23 7.13 2.68
CA LYS A 211 -31.03 6.18 3.77
C LYS A 211 -31.59 4.79 3.41
N GLU A 212 -32.76 4.73 2.77
CA GLU A 212 -33.35 3.48 2.28
C GLU A 212 -32.46 2.82 1.22
N GLU A 213 -31.97 3.60 0.25
CA GLU A 213 -31.07 3.09 -0.79
C GLU A 213 -29.75 2.60 -0.21
N LEU A 214 -29.16 3.36 0.72
CA LEU A 214 -27.96 2.93 1.44
C LEU A 214 -28.17 1.61 2.19
N LEU A 215 -29.34 1.41 2.80
CA LEU A 215 -29.68 0.16 3.49
C LEU A 215 -29.84 -1.00 2.50
N ASN A 216 -30.41 -0.76 1.32
CA ASN A 216 -30.53 -1.79 0.27
C ASN A 216 -29.16 -2.21 -0.26
N LEU A 217 -28.28 -1.26 -0.58
CA LEU A 217 -26.90 -1.53 -0.99
C LEU A 217 -26.12 -2.29 0.09
N LEU A 218 -26.33 -1.98 1.38
CA LEU A 218 -25.73 -2.74 2.48
C LEU A 218 -26.25 -4.18 2.55
N ARG A 219 -27.55 -4.40 2.38
CA ARG A 219 -28.15 -5.74 2.35
C ARG A 219 -27.61 -6.57 1.20
N GLU A 220 -27.56 -5.98 0.01
CA GLU A 220 -27.03 -6.62 -1.19
C GLU A 220 -25.55 -6.97 -1.03
N SER A 221 -24.74 -6.00 -0.59
CA SER A 221 -23.31 -6.20 -0.33
C SER A 221 -23.06 -7.35 0.66
N ILE A 222 -23.82 -7.42 1.76
CA ILE A 222 -23.71 -8.49 2.75
C ILE A 222 -24.13 -9.82 2.13
N SER A 223 -25.28 -9.86 1.45
CA SER A 223 -25.83 -11.06 0.81
C SER A 223 -24.80 -11.70 -0.14
N ARG A 224 -24.20 -10.90 -1.04
CA ARG A 224 -23.18 -11.36 -1.99
C ARG A 224 -21.89 -11.89 -1.32
N ARG A 225 -21.62 -11.50 -0.07
CA ARG A 225 -20.44 -11.92 0.71
C ARG A 225 -20.70 -13.09 1.66
N ILE A 226 -21.94 -13.54 1.82
CA ILE A 226 -22.27 -14.74 2.61
C ILE A 226 -21.88 -15.99 1.81
N PRO A 227 -21.17 -16.97 2.40
CA PRO A 227 -20.82 -18.19 1.69
C PRO A 227 -22.06 -19.11 1.65
N PRO A 228 -22.48 -19.59 0.46
CA PRO A 228 -23.69 -20.41 0.34
C PRO A 228 -23.62 -21.69 1.16
N GLY A 229 -24.57 -21.89 2.08
CA GLY A 229 -24.71 -23.13 2.85
C GLY A 229 -23.59 -23.42 3.86
N GLU A 230 -22.66 -22.48 4.09
CA GLU A 230 -21.55 -22.64 5.03
C GLU A 230 -21.69 -21.70 6.23
N LYS A 231 -21.37 -22.21 7.42
CA LYS A 231 -21.26 -21.40 8.63
C LYS A 231 -20.04 -20.48 8.54
N PHE A 232 -20.23 -19.20 8.86
CA PHE A 232 -19.16 -18.19 8.82
C PHE A 232 -19.08 -17.36 10.10
N GLY A 233 -18.10 -16.46 10.18
CA GLY A 233 -17.90 -15.59 11.33
C GLY A 233 -18.24 -14.13 11.07
N VAL A 234 -18.58 -13.40 12.12
CA VAL A 234 -18.64 -11.93 12.13
C VAL A 234 -17.69 -11.43 13.20
N LEU A 235 -16.75 -10.56 12.85
CA LEU A 235 -15.92 -9.87 13.82
C LEU A 235 -16.78 -8.87 14.59
N PHE A 236 -16.95 -9.11 15.89
CA PHE A 236 -18.02 -8.47 16.65
C PHE A 236 -17.48 -7.70 17.85
N SER A 237 -17.72 -6.38 17.87
CA SER A 237 -17.33 -5.49 18.99
C SER A 237 -18.52 -4.98 19.79
N GLY A 238 -19.75 -5.33 19.38
CA GLY A 238 -20.98 -4.66 19.84
C GLY A 238 -21.02 -3.16 19.46
N GLY A 239 -20.21 -2.75 18.49
CA GLY A 239 -20.22 -1.40 17.91
C GLY A 239 -21.23 -1.30 16.77
N LEU A 240 -21.46 -0.06 16.30
CA LEU A 240 -22.44 0.25 15.25
C LEU A 240 -22.30 -0.64 14.02
N ASP A 241 -21.08 -0.73 13.48
CA ASP A 241 -20.85 -1.36 12.18
C ASP A 241 -20.99 -2.87 12.26
N SER A 242 -20.31 -3.51 13.23
CA SER A 242 -20.39 -4.97 13.42
C SER A 242 -21.79 -5.44 13.81
N THR A 243 -22.54 -4.63 14.57
CA THR A 243 -23.93 -4.98 14.92
C THR A 243 -24.88 -4.80 13.74
N LEU A 244 -24.68 -3.79 12.90
CA LEU A 244 -25.45 -3.66 11.67
C LEU A 244 -25.21 -4.85 10.74
N ILE A 245 -23.94 -5.25 10.54
CA ILE A 245 -23.61 -6.46 9.76
C ILE A 245 -24.31 -7.70 10.33
N ALA A 246 -24.13 -7.98 11.63
CA ALA A 246 -24.73 -9.16 12.27
C ALA A 246 -26.27 -9.16 12.19
N CYS A 247 -26.90 -7.99 12.31
CA CYS A 247 -28.35 -7.86 12.18
C CYS A 247 -28.81 -8.21 10.77
N LEU A 248 -28.14 -7.67 9.74
CA LEU A 248 -28.49 -7.93 8.34
C LEU A 248 -28.21 -9.39 7.94
N CYS A 249 -27.16 -10.02 8.47
CA CYS A 249 -26.92 -11.46 8.31
C CYS A 249 -28.02 -12.31 8.96
N LYS A 250 -28.54 -11.87 10.12
CA LYS A 250 -29.65 -12.56 10.80
C LYS A 250 -30.94 -12.42 10.00
N ASP A 251 -31.21 -11.23 9.47
CA ASP A 251 -32.40 -10.96 8.65
C ASP A 251 -32.41 -11.77 7.35
N SER A 252 -31.23 -12.07 6.80
CA SER A 252 -31.09 -12.97 5.63
C SER A 252 -31.16 -14.46 5.99
N GLY A 253 -31.35 -14.82 7.26
CA GLY A 253 -31.42 -16.21 7.74
C GLY A 253 -30.09 -16.97 7.70
N ALA A 254 -28.96 -16.27 7.70
CA ALA A 254 -27.65 -16.90 7.57
C ALA A 254 -27.16 -17.54 8.88
N ASP A 255 -26.39 -18.63 8.80
CA ASP A 255 -25.75 -19.27 9.96
C ASP A 255 -24.37 -18.65 10.21
N PHE A 256 -24.24 -17.89 11.30
CA PHE A 256 -23.01 -17.20 11.66
C PHE A 256 -22.72 -17.22 13.15
N VAL A 257 -21.44 -17.02 13.49
CA VAL A 257 -20.98 -16.81 14.88
C VAL A 257 -20.30 -15.47 15.01
N CYS A 258 -20.63 -14.73 16.05
CA CYS A 258 -19.92 -13.51 16.44
C CYS A 258 -18.66 -13.86 17.23
N TYR A 259 -17.52 -13.25 16.87
CA TYR A 259 -16.24 -13.42 17.57
C TYR A 259 -15.80 -12.12 18.24
N THR A 260 -15.55 -12.17 19.54
CA THR A 260 -15.02 -11.03 20.31
C THR A 260 -13.77 -11.43 21.08
N VAL A 261 -12.76 -10.55 21.05
CA VAL A 261 -11.52 -10.73 21.80
C VAL A 261 -11.28 -9.53 22.70
N ALA A 262 -10.82 -9.79 23.93
CA ALA A 262 -10.42 -8.74 24.86
C ALA A 262 -9.29 -9.18 25.79
N VAL A 263 -8.56 -8.20 26.31
CA VAL A 263 -7.61 -8.42 27.41
C VAL A 263 -8.33 -8.31 28.75
N GLU A 264 -8.19 -9.35 29.57
CA GLU A 264 -8.71 -9.43 30.94
C GLU A 264 -7.57 -9.70 31.92
N GLU A 265 -7.25 -8.72 32.76
CA GLU A 265 -6.09 -8.76 33.65
C GLU A 265 -6.47 -8.18 35.02
N PRO A 266 -6.01 -8.76 36.14
CA PRO A 266 -6.30 -8.22 37.46
C PRO A 266 -5.84 -6.76 37.58
N GLY A 267 -6.71 -5.91 38.13
CA GLY A 267 -6.50 -4.46 38.23
C GLY A 267 -6.77 -3.66 36.95
N MET A 268 -7.23 -4.29 35.86
CA MET A 268 -7.74 -3.61 34.68
C MET A 268 -9.28 -3.59 34.67
N LYS A 269 -9.87 -2.46 34.27
CA LYS A 269 -11.30 -2.38 34.01
C LYS A 269 -11.66 -3.33 32.87
N GLU A 270 -12.83 -3.96 32.95
CA GLU A 270 -13.35 -4.80 31.87
C GLU A 270 -13.32 -4.02 30.55
N ALA A 271 -12.90 -4.71 29.48
CA ALA A 271 -12.89 -4.18 28.14
C ALA A 271 -14.30 -3.73 27.75
N GLU A 272 -14.40 -2.53 27.17
CA GLU A 272 -15.68 -1.96 26.81
C GLU A 272 -16.36 -2.78 25.72
N ASP A 273 -15.61 -3.18 24.68
CA ASP A 273 -16.15 -3.95 23.56
C ASP A 273 -16.64 -5.33 24.03
N LEU A 274 -15.95 -5.94 25.00
CA LEU A 274 -16.39 -7.21 25.60
C LEU A 274 -17.75 -7.06 26.31
N ARG A 275 -17.93 -6.00 27.09
CA ARG A 275 -19.18 -5.74 27.81
C ARG A 275 -20.34 -5.51 26.84
N TYR A 276 -20.13 -4.69 25.80
CA TYR A 276 -21.14 -4.41 24.79
C TYR A 276 -21.44 -5.64 23.94
N ALA A 277 -20.42 -6.36 23.47
CA ALA A 277 -20.61 -7.56 22.66
C ALA A 277 -21.48 -8.59 23.39
N LYS A 278 -21.18 -8.92 24.65
CA LYS A 278 -21.99 -9.84 25.47
C LYS A 278 -23.45 -9.43 25.53
N ARG A 279 -23.69 -8.16 25.84
CA ARG A 279 -25.04 -7.65 26.06
C ARG A 279 -25.83 -7.58 24.75
N ILE A 280 -25.26 -6.96 23.72
CA ILE A 280 -25.93 -6.82 22.41
C ILE A 280 -26.17 -8.18 21.76
N ALA A 281 -25.23 -9.13 21.87
CA ALA A 281 -25.46 -10.48 21.39
C ALA A 281 -26.58 -11.20 22.15
N ALA A 282 -26.66 -11.03 23.48
CA ALA A 282 -27.76 -11.59 24.27
C ALA A 282 -29.11 -10.96 23.87
N ASP A 283 -29.18 -9.63 23.76
CA ASP A 283 -30.40 -8.89 23.43
C ASP A 283 -30.92 -9.24 22.03
N LEU A 284 -30.01 -9.44 21.05
CA LEU A 284 -30.35 -9.75 19.67
C LEU A 284 -30.32 -11.25 19.35
N GLY A 285 -29.97 -12.11 20.32
CA GLY A 285 -29.89 -13.56 20.14
C GLY A 285 -28.81 -14.03 19.16
N PHE A 286 -27.66 -13.37 19.12
CA PHE A 286 -26.51 -13.81 18.33
C PHE A 286 -25.69 -14.86 19.08
N GLU A 287 -25.24 -15.91 18.38
CA GLU A 287 -24.22 -16.82 18.92
C GLU A 287 -22.92 -16.02 19.09
N LEU A 288 -22.39 -15.94 20.31
CA LEU A 288 -21.19 -15.16 20.62
C LEU A 288 -20.12 -16.03 21.28
N LYS A 289 -18.93 -16.04 20.66
CA LYS A 289 -17.73 -16.64 21.22
C LYS A 289 -16.72 -15.59 21.63
N ILE A 290 -16.15 -15.79 22.82
CA ILE A 290 -15.29 -14.81 23.47
C ILE A 290 -13.94 -15.45 23.79
N LYS A 291 -12.85 -14.84 23.32
CA LYS A 291 -11.50 -15.11 23.83
C LYS A 291 -11.06 -14.00 24.76
N LYS A 292 -10.67 -14.37 25.98
CA LYS A 292 -10.01 -13.46 26.93
C LYS A 292 -8.55 -13.82 27.03
N ILE A 293 -7.68 -12.82 26.94
CA ILE A 293 -6.22 -13.00 26.99
C ILE A 293 -5.65 -12.25 28.19
N ARG A 294 -4.67 -12.84 28.89
CA ARG A 294 -3.87 -12.17 29.93
C ARG A 294 -2.73 -11.36 29.32
N VAL A 295 -2.25 -10.33 30.03
CA VAL A 295 -1.11 -9.52 29.56
C VAL A 295 0.16 -10.35 29.36
N ALA A 296 0.35 -11.42 30.16
CA ALA A 296 1.49 -12.31 30.03
C ALA A 296 1.49 -13.16 28.74
N GLU A 297 0.31 -13.51 28.22
CA GLU A 297 0.16 -14.31 27.00
C GLU A 297 0.43 -13.48 25.74
N LEU A 298 0.36 -12.15 25.85
CA LEU A 298 0.49 -11.24 24.72
C LEU A 298 1.86 -11.34 24.02
N GLU A 299 2.93 -11.65 24.74
CA GLU A 299 4.28 -11.82 24.17
C GLU A 299 4.35 -12.93 23.12
N LYS A 300 3.62 -14.03 23.34
CA LYS A 300 3.49 -15.13 22.36
C LYS A 300 2.83 -14.63 21.07
N TYR A 301 1.81 -13.79 21.19
CA TYR A 301 1.11 -13.21 20.05
C TYR A 301 1.97 -12.16 19.32
N LEU A 302 2.69 -11.30 20.04
CA LEU A 302 3.60 -10.32 19.45
C LEU A 302 4.68 -10.97 18.58
N THR A 303 5.24 -12.09 19.04
CA THR A 303 6.24 -12.87 18.30
C THR A 303 5.72 -13.40 16.96
N LYS A 304 4.41 -13.63 16.84
CA LYS A 304 3.77 -14.07 15.59
C LYS A 304 3.29 -12.91 14.72
N VAL A 305 2.62 -11.92 15.34
CA VAL A 305 1.89 -10.87 14.62
C VAL A 305 2.81 -9.80 14.05
N ILE A 306 3.84 -9.37 14.77
CA ILE A 306 4.70 -8.27 14.31
C ILE A 306 5.41 -8.64 12.99
N PRO A 307 6.02 -9.83 12.83
CA PRO A 307 6.61 -10.23 11.55
C PRO A 307 5.59 -10.40 10.41
N LEU A 308 4.31 -10.62 10.71
CA LEU A 308 3.24 -10.70 9.70
C LEU A 308 2.81 -9.32 9.23
N VAL A 309 2.72 -8.34 10.15
CA VAL A 309 2.33 -6.96 9.83
C VAL A 309 3.46 -6.19 9.15
N GLU A 310 4.70 -6.66 9.27
CA GLU A 310 5.91 -6.04 8.69
C GLU A 310 6.14 -4.60 9.21
N ASP A 311 5.63 -4.29 10.42
CA ASP A 311 5.70 -2.97 11.04
C ASP A 311 5.77 -3.11 12.57
N THR A 312 6.26 -2.08 13.26
CA THR A 312 6.27 -1.99 14.73
C THR A 312 5.45 -0.81 15.25
N ASP A 313 4.71 -0.13 14.38
CA ASP A 313 3.79 0.92 14.79
C ASP A 313 2.82 0.40 15.86
N VAL A 314 2.76 1.15 16.96
CA VAL A 314 2.01 0.74 18.15
C VAL A 314 0.52 0.63 17.84
N VAL A 315 -0.01 1.51 16.98
CA VAL A 315 -1.43 1.49 16.63
C VAL A 315 -1.73 0.28 15.74
N LYS A 316 -0.99 0.09 14.64
CA LYS A 316 -1.16 -1.07 13.74
C LYS A 316 -1.09 -2.39 14.51
N ILE A 317 -0.07 -2.59 15.34
CA ILE A 317 0.07 -3.82 16.13
C ILE A 317 -1.06 -3.99 17.14
N SER A 318 -1.50 -2.90 17.78
CA SER A 318 -2.61 -2.96 18.75
C SER A 318 -3.98 -3.25 18.12
N VAL A 319 -4.13 -3.07 16.81
CA VAL A 319 -5.32 -3.43 16.01
C VAL A 319 -5.18 -4.85 15.44
N ALA A 320 -4.00 -5.22 14.95
CA ALA A 320 -3.71 -6.54 14.39
C ALA A 320 -3.87 -7.68 15.43
N LEU A 321 -3.50 -7.45 16.69
CA LEU A 321 -3.57 -8.47 17.73
C LEU A 321 -4.99 -9.00 18.02
N PRO A 322 -6.00 -8.15 18.30
CA PRO A 322 -7.36 -8.65 18.50
C PRO A 322 -7.91 -9.34 17.23
N LEU A 323 -7.59 -8.84 16.04
CA LEU A 323 -7.95 -9.50 14.77
C LEU A 323 -7.33 -10.89 14.66
N TYR A 324 -6.02 -11.02 14.86
CA TYR A 324 -5.29 -12.29 14.80
C TYR A 324 -5.92 -13.34 15.71
N VAL A 325 -6.22 -12.95 16.96
CA VAL A 325 -6.81 -13.86 17.94
C VAL A 325 -8.24 -14.21 17.57
N ALA A 326 -9.02 -13.27 17.02
CA ALA A 326 -10.38 -13.54 16.59
C ALA A 326 -10.39 -14.54 15.41
N CYS A 327 -9.48 -14.37 14.44
CA CYS A 327 -9.28 -15.31 13.35
C CYS A 327 -8.74 -16.66 13.84
N GLU A 328 -7.85 -16.68 14.83
CA GLU A 328 -7.37 -17.93 15.48
C GLU A 328 -8.55 -18.69 16.10
N LEU A 329 -9.43 -18.00 16.83
CA LEU A 329 -10.64 -18.57 17.42
C LEU A 329 -11.64 -19.06 16.36
N ALA A 330 -11.87 -18.28 15.30
CA ALA A 330 -12.74 -18.69 14.19
C ALA A 330 -12.20 -19.95 13.48
N ARG A 331 -10.89 -20.02 13.24
CA ARG A 331 -10.24 -21.20 12.66
C ARG A 331 -10.39 -22.43 13.56
N GLU A 332 -10.25 -22.27 14.88
CA GLU A 332 -10.47 -23.35 15.87
C GLU A 332 -11.90 -23.90 15.81
N ASP A 333 -12.87 -23.08 15.43
CA ASP A 333 -14.27 -23.47 15.22
C ASP A 333 -14.58 -24.02 13.82
N GLY A 334 -13.58 -24.17 12.97
CA GLY A 334 -13.74 -24.65 11.59
C GLY A 334 -14.33 -23.61 10.64
N VAL A 335 -14.52 -22.36 11.08
CA VAL A 335 -14.91 -21.25 10.21
C VAL A 335 -13.76 -20.90 9.27
N LYS A 336 -14.07 -20.67 8.00
CA LYS A 336 -13.09 -20.34 6.95
C LYS A 336 -13.12 -18.87 6.53
N MET A 337 -14.19 -18.16 6.86
CA MET A 337 -14.45 -16.79 6.41
C MET A 337 -15.07 -15.96 7.52
N VAL A 338 -14.64 -14.70 7.66
CA VAL A 338 -15.25 -13.74 8.57
C VAL A 338 -15.61 -12.42 7.87
N LEU A 339 -16.75 -11.84 8.24
CA LEU A 339 -17.13 -10.48 7.86
C LEU A 339 -16.54 -9.46 8.83
N ASP A 340 -16.03 -8.35 8.29
CA ASP A 340 -15.48 -7.22 9.03
C ASP A 340 -16.11 -5.88 8.62
N GLY A 341 -16.15 -4.93 9.54
CA GLY A 341 -16.69 -3.58 9.36
C GLY A 341 -15.71 -2.58 8.72
N LEU A 342 -14.68 -3.06 8.02
CA LEU A 342 -13.67 -2.23 7.35
C LEU A 342 -14.31 -1.29 6.32
N GLY A 343 -13.87 -0.03 6.28
CA GLY A 343 -14.34 0.99 5.32
C GLY A 343 -15.47 1.86 5.86
N ALA A 344 -16.23 1.41 6.86
CA ALA A 344 -17.33 2.19 7.42
C ALA A 344 -16.89 3.54 8.01
N GLU A 345 -15.65 3.63 8.50
CA GLU A 345 -15.10 4.85 9.10
C GLU A 345 -14.69 5.87 8.03
N GLU A 346 -14.06 5.40 6.95
CA GLU A 346 -13.65 6.15 5.78
C GLU A 346 -14.88 6.74 5.05
N LEU A 347 -15.91 5.92 4.80
CA LEU A 347 -17.06 6.33 3.99
C LEU A 347 -18.02 7.28 4.70
N PHE A 348 -18.26 7.07 6.00
CA PHE A 348 -19.33 7.75 6.76
C PHE A 348 -18.80 8.74 7.79
N ALA A 349 -17.62 9.30 7.56
CA ALA A 349 -17.00 10.29 8.43
C ALA A 349 -16.91 9.82 9.91
N GLY A 350 -16.46 8.59 10.14
CA GLY A 350 -16.53 7.97 11.46
C GLY A 350 -15.42 8.35 12.46
N TYR A 351 -14.26 8.79 11.99
CA TYR A 351 -13.16 9.22 12.85
C TYR A 351 -13.46 10.53 13.61
N GLU A 352 -12.88 10.69 14.80
CA GLU A 352 -13.06 11.91 15.59
C GLU A 352 -12.42 13.14 14.93
N ARG A 353 -11.35 12.93 14.13
CA ARG A 353 -10.69 14.00 13.38
C ARG A 353 -11.62 14.67 12.36
N HIS A 354 -12.59 13.93 11.81
CA HIS A 354 -13.54 14.44 10.83
C HIS A 354 -14.42 15.57 11.36
N LYS A 355 -14.67 15.62 12.68
CA LYS A 355 -15.41 16.73 13.32
C LYS A 355 -14.70 18.07 13.25
N ARG A 356 -13.39 18.07 12.96
CA ARG A 356 -12.55 19.27 12.86
C ARG A 356 -12.37 19.74 11.41
N ILE A 357 -12.81 18.95 10.44
CA ILE A 357 -12.72 19.26 9.03
C ILE A 357 -13.86 20.21 8.66
N LYS A 358 -13.58 21.20 7.81
CA LYS A 358 -14.63 22.06 7.24
C LYS A 358 -15.61 21.21 6.45
N LYS A 359 -16.92 21.49 6.57
CA LYS A 359 -17.97 20.68 5.94
C LYS A 359 -17.73 20.45 4.44
N GLU A 360 -17.42 21.52 3.70
CA GLU A 360 -17.10 21.48 2.26
C GLU A 360 -15.97 20.50 1.89
N ASN A 361 -15.03 20.21 2.79
CA ASN A 361 -13.91 19.31 2.55
C ASN A 361 -14.11 17.91 3.14
N LEU A 362 -15.24 17.62 3.77
CA LEU A 362 -15.42 16.35 4.48
C LEU A 362 -15.43 15.15 3.54
N ASN A 363 -16.15 15.25 2.41
CA ASN A 363 -16.19 14.17 1.43
C ASN A 363 -14.83 13.96 0.74
N LYS A 364 -14.08 15.03 0.48
CA LYS A 364 -12.68 14.97 0.01
C LYS A 364 -11.78 14.22 1.03
N GLU A 365 -11.93 14.48 2.33
CA GLU A 365 -11.21 13.75 3.39
C GLU A 365 -11.62 12.28 3.47
N CYS A 366 -12.91 11.96 3.32
CA CYS A 366 -13.41 10.58 3.28
C CYS A 366 -12.79 9.81 2.10
N LEU A 367 -12.78 10.41 0.91
CA LEU A 367 -12.13 9.85 -0.28
C LEU A 367 -10.62 9.66 -0.04
N SER A 368 -9.94 10.68 0.51
CA SER A 368 -8.52 10.58 0.87
C SER A 368 -8.24 9.43 1.85
N GLY A 369 -9.12 9.23 2.84
CA GLY A 369 -9.02 8.13 3.79
C GLY A 369 -9.13 6.75 3.13
N LEU A 370 -10.02 6.62 2.14
CA LEU A 370 -10.19 5.41 1.35
C LEU A 370 -8.98 5.14 0.43
N LEU A 371 -8.45 6.18 -0.22
CA LEU A 371 -7.30 6.11 -1.12
C LEU A 371 -6.04 5.55 -0.43
N GLU A 372 -5.82 5.85 0.84
CA GLU A 372 -4.66 5.38 1.61
C GLU A 372 -4.88 4.02 2.28
N MET A 373 -6.12 3.53 2.30
CA MET A 373 -6.54 2.39 3.13
C MET A 373 -5.78 1.11 2.80
N TYR A 374 -5.43 0.91 1.53
CA TYR A 374 -4.72 -0.28 1.07
C TYR A 374 -3.33 -0.44 1.73
N THR A 375 -2.62 0.66 1.96
CA THR A 375 -1.28 0.66 2.60
C THR A 375 -1.30 0.56 4.13
N ARG A 376 -2.46 0.84 4.76
CA ARG A 376 -2.56 1.02 6.21
C ARG A 376 -3.35 -0.09 6.90
N ASP A 377 -4.53 -0.37 6.37
CA ASP A 377 -5.53 -1.24 6.99
C ASP A 377 -5.64 -2.57 6.24
N LEU A 378 -5.82 -2.53 4.91
CA LEU A 378 -6.10 -3.74 4.12
C LEU A 378 -4.90 -4.68 4.09
N TYR A 379 -3.70 -4.17 3.83
CA TYR A 379 -2.48 -4.98 3.84
C TYR A 379 -2.32 -5.72 5.18
N ARG A 380 -2.42 -5.00 6.31
CA ARG A 380 -2.30 -5.57 7.67
C ARG A 380 -3.34 -6.65 7.92
N ASP A 381 -4.60 -6.36 7.63
CA ASP A 381 -5.71 -7.23 8.03
C ASP A 381 -5.80 -8.48 7.15
N GLU A 382 -5.53 -8.36 5.85
CA GLU A 382 -5.41 -9.49 4.93
C GLU A 382 -4.29 -10.44 5.36
N LEU A 383 -3.08 -9.94 5.64
CA LEU A 383 -1.96 -10.79 6.07
C LEU A 383 -2.25 -11.50 7.39
N VAL A 384 -2.87 -10.80 8.34
CA VAL A 384 -3.26 -11.37 9.64
C VAL A 384 -4.30 -12.48 9.46
N ALA A 385 -5.38 -12.23 8.73
CA ALA A 385 -6.45 -13.21 8.50
C ALA A 385 -5.95 -14.42 7.71
N LYS A 386 -5.19 -14.18 6.64
CA LYS A 386 -4.60 -15.21 5.79
C LYS A 386 -3.62 -16.11 6.54
N SER A 387 -2.84 -15.56 7.48
CA SER A 387 -1.96 -16.36 8.36
C SER A 387 -2.73 -17.38 9.21
N GLN A 388 -4.03 -17.12 9.46
CA GLN A 388 -4.95 -18.00 10.17
C GLN A 388 -5.83 -18.82 9.20
N GLY A 389 -5.54 -18.81 7.91
CA GLY A 389 -6.38 -19.49 6.93
C GLY A 389 -7.83 -19.01 6.96
N ILE A 390 -8.05 -17.73 7.23
CA ILE A 390 -9.36 -17.08 7.24
C ILE A 390 -9.44 -16.09 6.08
N SER A 391 -10.47 -16.22 5.24
CA SER A 391 -10.88 -15.21 4.28
C SER A 391 -11.58 -14.05 5.01
N LEU A 392 -11.08 -12.83 4.80
CA LEU A 392 -11.66 -11.62 5.36
C LEU A 392 -12.50 -10.92 4.28
N ARG A 393 -13.78 -10.64 4.57
CA ARG A 393 -14.68 -9.96 3.63
C ARG A 393 -15.23 -8.68 4.26
N ALA A 394 -15.19 -7.58 3.50
CA ALA A 394 -15.57 -6.24 3.98
C ALA A 394 -16.78 -5.70 3.20
N PRO A 395 -18.02 -5.86 3.70
CA PRO A 395 -19.23 -5.40 3.00
C PRO A 395 -19.27 -3.90 2.73
N PHE A 396 -18.71 -3.09 3.64
CA PHE A 396 -18.69 -1.64 3.45
C PHE A 396 -17.81 -1.20 2.27
N LEU A 397 -16.93 -2.07 1.77
CA LEU A 397 -16.03 -1.78 0.64
C LEU A 397 -16.56 -2.33 -0.70
N ALA A 398 -17.83 -2.72 -0.80
CA ALA A 398 -18.45 -3.03 -2.08
C ALA A 398 -18.44 -1.80 -3.00
N THR A 399 -18.02 -1.96 -4.25
CA THR A 399 -17.83 -0.88 -5.23
C THR A 399 -19.04 0.04 -5.35
N GLU A 400 -20.25 -0.53 -5.52
CA GLU A 400 -21.50 0.24 -5.65
C GLU A 400 -21.85 0.98 -4.35
N LEU A 401 -21.63 0.34 -3.20
CA LEU A 401 -21.85 0.97 -1.89
C LEU A 401 -20.85 2.11 -1.64
N VAL A 402 -19.59 1.94 -2.00
CA VAL A 402 -18.53 2.95 -1.87
C VAL A 402 -18.87 4.17 -2.73
N ASP A 403 -19.19 3.93 -3.99
CA ASP A 403 -19.56 4.96 -4.97
C ASP A 403 -20.78 5.77 -4.50
N TYR A 404 -21.81 5.08 -4.02
CA TYR A 404 -22.98 5.73 -3.43
C TYR A 404 -22.62 6.50 -2.16
N ALA A 405 -21.92 5.85 -1.23
CA ALA A 405 -21.61 6.41 0.08
C ALA A 405 -20.75 7.67 -0.02
N LEU A 406 -19.78 7.73 -0.94
CA LEU A 406 -18.93 8.91 -1.12
C LEU A 406 -19.72 10.14 -1.55
N ARG A 407 -20.74 9.96 -2.39
CA ARG A 407 -21.60 11.04 -2.90
C ARG A 407 -22.76 11.44 -1.97
N ILE A 408 -22.95 10.77 -0.83
CA ILE A 408 -23.95 11.21 0.17
C ILE A 408 -23.61 12.63 0.69
N PRO A 409 -24.60 13.53 0.78
CA PRO A 409 -24.39 14.87 1.31
C PRO A 409 -23.73 14.90 2.69
N VAL A 410 -22.74 15.80 2.85
CA VAL A 410 -21.96 15.94 4.09
C VAL A 410 -22.85 16.09 5.34
N SER A 411 -23.96 16.81 5.23
CA SER A 411 -24.94 17.03 6.32
C SER A 411 -25.57 15.74 6.84
N TYR A 412 -25.58 14.66 6.04
CA TYR A 412 -26.13 13.36 6.42
C TYR A 412 -25.07 12.41 6.98
N LYS A 413 -23.78 12.63 6.66
CA LYS A 413 -22.67 11.85 7.25
C LYS A 413 -22.29 12.34 8.63
N LEU A 414 -22.29 13.65 8.86
CA LEU A 414 -21.84 14.26 10.11
C LEU A 414 -22.87 15.23 10.68
N SER A 415 -23.28 15.00 11.92
CA SER A 415 -24.10 15.92 12.71
C SER A 415 -23.26 16.60 13.80
N GLU A 416 -23.74 17.72 14.35
CA GLU A 416 -23.04 18.45 15.44
C GLU A 416 -22.68 17.56 16.63
N LYS A 417 -23.47 16.50 16.88
CA LYS A 417 -23.32 15.63 18.04
C LYS A 417 -22.67 14.28 17.71
N LYS A 418 -22.79 13.78 16.47
CA LYS A 418 -22.45 12.40 16.12
C LYS A 418 -21.87 12.23 14.72
N ASN A 419 -20.81 11.42 14.67
CA ASN A 419 -20.19 10.78 13.49
C ASN A 419 -21.09 9.66 12.95
N LYS A 420 -20.95 9.31 11.66
CA LYS A 420 -21.77 8.29 10.97
C LYS A 420 -23.27 8.52 11.13
N ALA A 421 -23.73 9.76 10.97
CA ALA A 421 -25.08 10.15 11.33
C ALA A 421 -26.14 9.32 10.59
N ILE A 422 -26.05 9.18 9.26
CA ILE A 422 -26.98 8.37 8.45
C ILE A 422 -27.01 6.89 8.86
N VAL A 423 -25.85 6.27 9.09
CA VAL A 423 -25.74 4.85 9.53
C VAL A 423 -26.37 4.65 10.91
N ARG A 424 -26.28 5.65 11.80
CA ARG A 424 -26.97 5.61 13.10
C ARG A 424 -28.48 5.81 12.99
N GLU A 425 -28.98 6.38 11.90
CA GLU A 425 -30.42 6.46 11.65
C GLU A 425 -30.92 5.10 11.19
N ILE A 426 -30.24 4.50 10.20
CA ILE A 426 -30.49 3.11 9.76
C ILE A 426 -30.54 2.16 10.96
N ALA A 427 -29.54 2.23 11.84
CA ALA A 427 -29.51 1.40 13.04
C ALA A 427 -30.72 1.65 13.97
N ARG A 428 -31.20 2.90 14.11
CA ARG A 428 -32.42 3.19 14.90
C ARG A 428 -33.66 2.58 14.26
N ASP A 429 -33.77 2.68 12.94
CA ASP A 429 -34.94 2.18 12.20
C ASP A 429 -35.01 0.66 12.24
N LEU A 430 -33.86 -0.02 12.34
CA LEU A 430 -33.75 -1.46 12.60
C LEU A 430 -33.91 -1.83 14.09
N GLY A 431 -34.32 -0.90 14.95
CA GLY A 431 -34.54 -1.16 16.39
C GLY A 431 -33.28 -1.16 17.25
N LEU A 432 -32.11 -0.81 16.70
CA LEU A 432 -30.81 -0.79 17.39
C LEU A 432 -30.53 0.56 18.06
N ALA A 433 -31.53 1.13 18.73
CA ALA A 433 -31.47 2.49 19.29
C ALA A 433 -30.30 2.70 20.26
N GLU A 434 -29.99 1.70 21.09
CA GLU A 434 -28.87 1.77 22.01
C GLU A 434 -27.53 1.84 21.27
N VAL A 435 -27.33 0.96 20.28
CA VAL A 435 -26.11 0.90 19.47
C VAL A 435 -25.92 2.21 18.70
N ALA A 436 -27.00 2.74 18.13
CA ALA A 436 -27.01 4.03 17.44
C ALA A 436 -26.66 5.22 18.35
N SER A 437 -26.86 5.10 19.66
CA SER A 437 -26.52 6.12 20.64
C SER A 437 -25.05 6.06 21.11
N ARG A 438 -24.41 4.89 20.99
CA ARG A 438 -23.08 4.61 21.54
C ARG A 438 -22.00 5.47 20.89
N LYS A 439 -21.14 6.09 21.72
CA LYS A 439 -19.95 6.80 21.24
C LYS A 439 -18.94 5.80 20.66
N LYS A 440 -18.35 6.14 19.51
CA LYS A 440 -17.32 5.32 18.86
C LYS A 440 -16.11 5.17 19.76
N ARG A 441 -15.57 3.96 19.82
CA ARG A 441 -14.28 3.63 20.45
C ARG A 441 -13.51 2.70 19.51
N ALA A 442 -12.25 3.01 19.23
CA ALA A 442 -11.45 2.17 18.34
C ALA A 442 -11.01 0.88 19.06
N VAL A 443 -10.90 -0.21 18.30
CA VAL A 443 -10.76 -1.58 18.83
C VAL A 443 -9.58 -1.71 19.78
N GLN A 444 -8.44 -1.10 19.51
CA GLN A 444 -7.24 -1.16 20.36
C GLN A 444 -7.47 -0.61 21.77
N TYR A 445 -8.40 0.34 21.92
CA TYR A 445 -8.81 0.90 23.21
C TYR A 445 -9.98 0.16 23.83
N GLY A 446 -10.94 -0.29 23.01
CA GLY A 446 -12.17 -0.95 23.47
C GLY A 446 -11.92 -2.38 23.93
N SER A 447 -10.99 -3.09 23.29
CA SER A 447 -10.53 -4.45 23.63
C SER A 447 -9.41 -4.50 24.69
N ASN A 448 -8.92 -3.35 25.15
CA ASN A 448 -7.78 -3.17 26.08
C ASN A 448 -6.37 -3.57 25.55
N PHE A 449 -6.19 -3.96 24.29
CA PHE A 449 -4.89 -4.40 23.77
C PHE A 449 -3.79 -3.33 23.85
N LEU A 450 -4.08 -2.06 23.53
CA LEU A 450 -3.08 -1.00 23.64
C LEU A 450 -2.55 -0.84 25.08
N LYS A 451 -3.46 -0.93 26.06
CA LYS A 451 -3.10 -0.84 27.49
C LYS A 451 -2.34 -2.10 27.95
N ALA A 452 -2.67 -3.26 27.38
CA ALA A 452 -1.97 -4.51 27.63
C ALA A 452 -0.51 -4.46 27.16
N ILE A 453 -0.28 -3.97 25.93
CA ILE A 453 1.07 -3.73 25.39
C ILE A 453 1.86 -2.81 26.33
N GLU A 454 1.25 -1.72 26.80
CA GLU A 454 1.90 -0.81 27.74
C GLU A 454 2.32 -1.49 29.04
N LYS A 455 1.43 -2.28 29.64
CA LYS A 455 1.70 -3.00 30.89
C LYS A 455 2.78 -4.06 30.67
N LEU A 456 2.76 -4.75 29.53
CA LEU A 456 3.78 -5.74 29.18
C LEU A 456 5.16 -5.10 28.97
N ALA A 457 5.24 -4.02 28.21
CA ALA A 457 6.49 -3.28 27.98
C ALA A 457 7.12 -2.83 29.32
N LYS A 458 6.30 -2.27 30.22
CA LYS A 458 6.73 -1.89 31.58
C LYS A 458 7.25 -3.09 32.39
N ARG A 459 6.54 -4.24 32.36
CA ARG A 459 6.99 -5.48 33.03
C ARG A 459 8.32 -6.00 32.50
N LYS A 460 8.63 -5.72 31.22
CA LYS A 460 9.87 -6.10 30.54
C LYS A 460 10.97 -5.04 30.67
N GLY A 461 10.77 -3.99 31.45
CA GLY A 461 11.77 -2.95 31.73
C GLY A 461 11.86 -1.84 30.67
N PHE A 462 10.94 -1.77 29.72
CA PHE A 462 10.95 -0.74 28.67
C PHE A 462 10.20 0.53 29.12
N ARG A 463 10.79 1.69 28.84
CA ARG A 463 10.16 3.00 29.08
C ARG A 463 9.04 3.29 28.09
N TYR A 464 9.24 2.94 26.82
CA TYR A 464 8.29 3.19 25.74
C TYR A 464 7.80 1.90 25.08
N LYS A 465 6.51 1.86 24.71
CA LYS A 465 5.88 0.73 24.00
C LYS A 465 6.62 0.38 22.71
N LYS A 466 6.97 1.42 21.93
CA LYS A 466 7.65 1.29 20.64
C LYS A 466 8.96 0.51 20.77
N ASP A 467 9.78 0.83 21.77
CA ASP A 467 11.07 0.17 21.99
C ASP A 467 10.93 -1.32 22.30
N TYR A 468 9.87 -1.70 23.04
CA TYR A 468 9.58 -3.10 23.28
C TYR A 468 9.11 -3.82 22.00
N LEU A 469 8.20 -3.22 21.21
CA LEU A 469 7.74 -3.85 19.96
C LEU A 469 8.90 -4.06 18.96
N ARG A 470 9.88 -3.15 18.95
CA ARG A 470 11.10 -3.25 18.13
C ARG A 470 11.96 -4.47 18.41
N THR A 471 11.82 -5.13 19.56
CA THR A 471 12.60 -6.35 19.85
C THR A 471 12.12 -7.57 19.08
N PHE A 472 10.87 -7.55 18.58
CA PHE A 472 10.26 -8.68 17.85
C PHE A 472 10.46 -8.58 16.34
N TYR A 473 10.62 -7.35 15.86
CA TYR A 473 10.94 -7.06 14.48
C TYR A 473 11.80 -5.81 14.56
N PRO A 474 13.14 -5.93 14.41
CA PRO A 474 14.04 -4.79 14.44
C PRO A 474 13.63 -3.83 13.34
N SER A 475 12.72 -2.92 13.67
CA SER A 475 12.14 -2.06 12.65
C SER A 475 13.21 -1.13 12.11
N ARG A 476 13.00 -0.84 10.84
CA ARG A 476 13.43 0.26 9.98
C ARG A 476 13.17 1.67 10.57
N ASN A 477 13.42 1.86 11.87
CA ASN A 477 13.07 3.05 12.64
C ASN A 477 14.25 3.97 12.90
N VAL A 478 15.26 3.83 12.06
CA VAL A 478 16.39 4.73 11.96
C VAL A 478 15.81 6.07 11.54
N LYS A 479 15.97 7.11 12.36
CA LYS A 479 15.59 8.47 11.95
C LYS A 479 16.45 8.88 10.76
N LEU A 480 15.84 9.30 9.66
CA LEU A 480 16.57 9.60 8.43
C LEU A 480 16.62 11.10 8.16
N GLY A 481 17.76 11.57 7.65
CA GLY A 481 17.83 12.78 6.85
C GLY A 481 17.83 12.43 5.37
N CYS A 482 17.18 13.21 4.50
CA CYS A 482 17.21 12.95 3.06
C CYS A 482 18.16 13.93 2.36
N LEU A 483 19.13 13.43 1.60
CA LEU A 483 19.82 14.27 0.62
C LEU A 483 18.81 14.70 -0.44
N PHE A 484 18.63 16.01 -0.61
CA PHE A 484 17.55 16.56 -1.42
C PHE A 484 18.06 17.63 -2.37
N SER A 485 17.70 17.53 -3.66
CA SER A 485 18.25 18.36 -4.74
C SER A 485 17.20 19.08 -5.59
N SER A 486 15.93 19.03 -5.19
CA SER A 486 14.75 19.44 -5.96
C SER A 486 14.36 18.60 -7.17
N GLY A 487 15.28 17.74 -7.62
CA GLY A 487 15.08 16.83 -8.72
C GLY A 487 14.33 15.55 -8.34
N LYS A 488 13.96 14.81 -9.39
CA LYS A 488 13.12 13.62 -9.34
C LYS A 488 13.66 12.52 -8.41
N ASP A 489 14.95 12.21 -8.46
CA ASP A 489 15.52 11.04 -7.78
C ASP A 489 15.48 11.22 -6.27
N SER A 490 15.82 12.43 -5.80
CA SER A 490 15.78 12.75 -4.37
C SER A 490 14.37 12.79 -3.80
N ALA A 491 13.40 13.30 -4.58
CA ALA A 491 11.99 13.30 -4.20
C ALA A 491 11.38 11.89 -4.21
N TYR A 492 11.76 11.07 -5.18
CA TYR A 492 11.30 9.69 -5.29
C TYR A 492 11.89 8.81 -4.18
N ALA A 493 13.20 8.93 -3.91
CA ALA A 493 13.85 8.23 -2.80
C ALA A 493 13.24 8.61 -1.44
N LEU A 494 12.95 9.90 -1.22
CA LEU A 494 12.23 10.38 -0.03
C LEU A 494 10.87 9.69 0.11
N TRP A 495 10.09 9.69 -0.97
CA TRP A 495 8.75 9.08 -0.98
C TRP A 495 8.77 7.59 -0.70
N LEU A 496 9.67 6.83 -1.34
CA LEU A 496 9.81 5.39 -1.11
C LEU A 496 10.13 5.08 0.34
N MET A 497 11.09 5.80 0.95
CA MET A 497 11.48 5.56 2.34
C MET A 497 10.36 5.92 3.33
N GLN A 498 9.59 6.99 3.07
CA GLN A 498 8.42 7.31 3.87
C GLN A 498 7.29 6.28 3.69
N LYS A 499 7.08 5.75 2.48
CA LYS A 499 6.12 4.67 2.20
C LYS A 499 6.50 3.37 2.92
N GLU A 500 7.81 3.11 3.05
CA GLU A 500 8.37 2.00 3.82
C GLU A 500 8.36 2.25 5.34
N GLY A 501 7.78 3.36 5.80
CA GLY A 501 7.57 3.66 7.21
C GLY A 501 8.79 4.22 7.94
N TYR A 502 9.85 4.62 7.23
CA TYR A 502 11.00 5.28 7.84
C TYR A 502 10.65 6.74 8.20
N PRO A 503 10.88 7.18 9.44
CA PRO A 503 10.69 8.57 9.81
C PRO A 503 11.80 9.43 9.21
N VAL A 504 11.43 10.36 8.32
CA VAL A 504 12.35 11.37 7.77
C VAL A 504 12.16 12.67 8.54
N GLU A 505 13.22 13.13 9.18
CA GLU A 505 13.16 14.24 10.15
C GLU A 505 13.63 15.56 9.53
N CYS A 506 14.46 15.52 8.48
CA CYS A 506 14.95 16.71 7.79
C CYS A 506 15.39 16.41 6.35
N LEU A 507 15.39 17.44 5.52
CA LEU A 507 16.08 17.47 4.24
C LEU A 507 17.49 18.05 4.44
N ILE A 508 18.45 17.59 3.64
CA ILE A 508 19.86 17.99 3.69
C ILE A 508 20.28 18.34 2.27
N THR A 509 20.78 19.56 2.08
CA THR A 509 21.20 20.07 0.77
C THR A 509 22.53 20.80 0.91
N ILE A 510 23.44 20.58 -0.03
CA ILE A 510 24.69 21.34 -0.13
C ILE A 510 24.62 22.17 -1.41
N LYS A 511 24.62 23.50 -1.25
CA LYS A 511 24.62 24.45 -2.36
C LYS A 511 26.06 24.75 -2.78
N SER A 512 26.48 24.23 -3.92
CA SER A 512 27.80 24.53 -4.48
C SER A 512 27.80 25.89 -5.18
N ARG A 513 28.82 26.71 -4.92
CA ARG A 513 29.09 27.93 -5.69
C ARG A 513 29.71 27.65 -7.05
N ASN A 514 30.19 26.42 -7.27
CA ASN A 514 30.66 25.94 -8.57
C ASN A 514 29.46 25.33 -9.33
N PRO A 515 29.06 25.89 -10.48
CA PRO A 515 27.98 25.32 -11.31
C PRO A 515 28.28 23.88 -11.77
N GLU A 516 29.56 23.53 -11.94
CA GLU A 516 30.06 22.20 -12.33
C GLU A 516 30.60 21.43 -11.11
N SER A 517 29.80 21.31 -10.04
CA SER A 517 30.20 20.54 -8.85
C SER A 517 30.57 19.09 -9.22
N TYR A 518 31.61 18.56 -8.57
CA TYR A 518 32.11 17.20 -8.84
C TYR A 518 31.24 16.09 -8.22
N MET A 519 30.29 16.44 -7.34
CA MET A 519 29.46 15.48 -6.61
C MET A 519 28.00 15.87 -6.45
N LEU A 520 27.67 17.17 -6.41
CA LEU A 520 26.37 17.66 -5.95
C LEU A 520 25.55 18.23 -7.11
N HIS A 521 24.24 17.97 -7.07
CA HIS A 521 23.28 18.52 -8.03
C HIS A 521 23.11 20.03 -7.81
N THR A 522 23.38 20.84 -8.84
CA THR A 522 23.36 22.31 -8.81
C THR A 522 22.12 22.96 -9.45
N PRO A 523 21.42 22.36 -10.43
CA PRO A 523 20.27 23.00 -11.07
C PRO A 523 19.05 23.12 -10.15
N ALA A 524 18.31 24.22 -10.28
CA ALA A 524 17.08 24.54 -9.53
C ALA A 524 17.17 24.46 -7.99
N ILE A 525 18.38 24.38 -7.42
CA ILE A 525 18.60 24.29 -5.98
C ILE A 525 18.02 25.47 -5.19
N GLU A 526 17.78 26.59 -5.86
CA GLU A 526 17.13 27.79 -5.31
C GLU A 526 15.67 27.52 -4.89
N LEU A 527 15.02 26.52 -5.49
CA LEU A 527 13.64 26.13 -5.19
C LEU A 527 13.54 25.07 -4.08
N VAL A 528 14.66 24.53 -3.60
CA VAL A 528 14.68 23.53 -2.51
C VAL A 528 14.01 24.05 -1.25
N GLU A 529 14.17 25.33 -0.92
CA GLU A 529 13.52 25.93 0.26
C GLU A 529 11.99 25.90 0.14
N GLN A 530 11.47 26.26 -1.04
CA GLN A 530 10.03 26.23 -1.30
C GLN A 530 9.50 24.79 -1.33
N GLN A 531 10.24 23.85 -1.91
CA GLN A 531 9.85 22.44 -1.86
C GLN A 531 9.92 21.86 -0.45
N ALA A 532 10.91 22.23 0.36
CA ALA A 532 10.97 21.82 1.77
C ALA A 532 9.74 22.32 2.54
N GLU A 533 9.29 23.56 2.28
CA GLU A 533 8.03 24.08 2.82
C GLU A 533 6.82 23.30 2.27
N ALA A 534 6.79 23.01 0.97
CA ALA A 534 5.72 22.25 0.32
C ALA A 534 5.59 20.83 0.91
N ILE A 535 6.72 20.19 1.21
CA ILE A 535 6.79 18.88 1.88
C ILE A 535 6.47 19.02 3.38
N GLY A 536 6.82 20.17 3.96
CA GLY A 536 6.66 20.46 5.38
C GLY A 536 7.70 19.74 6.24
N LEU A 537 8.92 19.58 5.73
CA LEU A 537 10.09 19.08 6.46
C LEU A 537 11.13 20.19 6.64
N PRO A 538 11.85 20.22 7.77
CA PRO A 538 12.90 21.21 7.97
C PRO A 538 14.10 20.93 7.05
N LEU A 539 14.71 21.99 6.55
CA LEU A 539 15.88 21.93 5.67
C LEU A 539 17.17 22.29 6.43
N ILE A 540 18.23 21.50 6.22
CA ILE A 540 19.61 21.88 6.51
C ILE A 540 20.28 22.19 5.18
N MET A 541 20.63 23.45 4.98
CA MET A 541 21.35 23.91 3.81
C MET A 541 22.73 24.42 4.22
N LYS A 542 23.78 23.94 3.55
CA LYS A 542 25.14 24.50 3.68
C LYS A 542 25.67 24.92 2.31
N GLU A 543 26.51 25.95 2.28
CA GLU A 543 27.23 26.36 1.08
C GLU A 543 28.61 25.72 1.02
N THR A 544 29.09 25.39 -0.18
CA THR A 544 30.47 24.93 -0.42
C THR A 544 31.12 25.73 -1.55
N SER A 545 32.45 25.85 -1.52
CA SER A 545 33.21 26.52 -2.59
C SER A 545 33.35 25.68 -3.86
N GLY A 546 32.97 24.39 -3.82
CA GLY A 546 32.98 23.52 -5.00
C GLY A 546 34.33 22.89 -5.32
N GLU A 547 35.27 22.95 -4.38
CA GLU A 547 36.61 22.37 -4.50
C GLU A 547 36.57 20.86 -4.18
N LYS A 548 37.22 20.06 -5.04
CA LYS A 548 37.33 18.60 -4.87
C LYS A 548 37.84 18.25 -3.46
N GLU A 549 37.19 17.28 -2.81
CA GLU A 549 37.38 16.85 -1.41
C GLU A 549 36.84 17.82 -0.33
N LYS A 550 36.90 19.14 -0.52
CA LYS A 550 36.32 20.11 0.45
C LYS A 550 34.80 20.04 0.50
N GLU A 551 34.14 19.79 -0.63
CA GLU A 551 32.69 19.52 -0.69
C GLU A 551 32.27 18.35 0.23
N LEU A 552 33.15 17.37 0.44
CA LEU A 552 32.89 16.23 1.32
C LEU A 552 32.93 16.61 2.80
N GLU A 553 33.84 17.53 3.17
CA GLU A 553 33.93 18.05 4.54
C GLU A 553 32.68 18.86 4.90
N ASP A 554 32.18 19.66 3.95
CA ASP A 554 30.95 20.44 4.11
C ASP A 554 29.72 19.53 4.23
N LEU A 555 29.66 18.48 3.41
CA LEU A 555 28.63 17.44 3.51
C LEU A 555 28.69 16.71 4.86
N GLN A 556 29.88 16.34 5.32
CA GLN A 556 30.08 15.75 6.65
C GLN A 556 29.60 16.69 7.77
N ALA A 557 29.86 17.99 7.65
CA ALA A 557 29.39 18.99 8.60
C ALA A 557 27.86 19.08 8.62
N ALA A 558 27.20 18.97 7.47
CA ALA A 558 25.74 18.92 7.38
C ALA A 558 25.15 17.66 8.03
N PHE A 559 25.77 16.49 7.80
CA PHE A 559 25.39 15.25 8.49
C PHE A 559 25.53 15.35 10.00
N ARG A 560 26.63 15.94 10.47
CA ARG A 560 26.87 16.18 11.90
C ARG A 560 25.81 17.10 12.51
N GLU A 561 25.41 18.15 11.78
CA GLU A 561 24.34 19.07 12.19
C GLU A 561 22.99 18.36 12.24
N ALA A 562 22.63 17.61 11.19
CA ALA A 562 21.41 16.84 11.13
C ALA A 562 21.30 15.84 12.28
N ARG A 563 22.38 15.11 12.56
CA ARG A 563 22.46 14.17 13.69
C ARG A 563 22.26 14.89 15.02
N LYS A 564 22.90 16.04 15.24
CA LYS A 564 22.80 16.79 16.50
C LYS A 564 21.41 17.43 16.70
N LYS A 565 20.82 17.99 15.65
CA LYS A 565 19.60 18.79 15.72
C LYS A 565 18.33 17.94 15.65
N TYR A 566 18.32 16.93 14.78
CA TYR A 566 17.13 16.11 14.51
C TYR A 566 17.28 14.66 14.98
N GLY A 567 18.47 14.27 15.45
CA GLY A 567 18.71 12.93 15.98
C GLY A 567 18.67 11.86 14.91
N ILE A 568 19.06 12.18 13.67
CA ILE A 568 19.12 11.20 12.59
C ILE A 568 20.17 10.13 12.89
N GLU A 569 19.87 8.90 12.47
CA GLU A 569 20.69 7.70 12.60
C GLU A 569 21.08 7.15 11.22
N GLY A 570 20.56 7.76 10.14
CA GLY A 570 20.90 7.44 8.77
C GLY A 570 20.54 8.54 7.77
N VAL A 571 20.97 8.35 6.53
CA VAL A 571 20.79 9.29 5.42
C VAL A 571 20.24 8.58 4.19
N ILE A 572 19.23 9.16 3.57
CA ILE A 572 18.68 8.72 2.28
C ILE A 572 19.44 9.40 1.17
N THR A 573 19.78 8.65 0.13
CA THR A 573 20.38 9.15 -1.11
C THR A 573 19.54 8.73 -2.31
N GLY A 574 19.42 9.62 -3.29
CA GLY A 574 18.82 9.34 -4.60
C GLY A 574 19.78 8.70 -5.59
N ALA A 575 20.93 8.16 -5.14
CA ALA A 575 21.90 7.52 -6.04
C ALA A 575 21.35 6.23 -6.67
N LEU A 576 21.51 6.12 -7.99
CA LEU A 576 20.94 5.07 -8.83
C LEU A 576 21.96 3.97 -9.18
N TRP A 577 23.07 4.33 -9.84
CA TRP A 577 24.11 3.40 -10.32
C TRP A 577 25.55 3.87 -10.09
N SER A 578 25.78 5.15 -9.77
CA SER A 578 27.12 5.68 -9.50
C SER A 578 27.76 5.11 -8.22
N ASN A 579 28.64 4.10 -8.38
CA ASN A 579 29.47 3.57 -7.29
C ASN A 579 30.34 4.68 -6.66
N TYR A 580 30.82 5.63 -7.47
CA TYR A 580 31.65 6.73 -7.01
C TYR A 580 30.93 7.65 -6.00
N GLN A 581 29.68 8.03 -6.29
CA GLN A 581 28.87 8.83 -5.35
C GLN A 581 28.50 8.02 -4.11
N LYS A 582 28.05 6.77 -4.31
CA LYS A 582 27.61 5.89 -3.21
C LYS A 582 28.73 5.64 -2.20
N GLU A 583 29.90 5.18 -2.64
CA GLU A 583 31.02 4.84 -1.75
C GLU A 583 31.50 6.05 -0.94
N ARG A 584 31.48 7.25 -1.53
CA ARG A 584 31.89 8.48 -0.84
C ARG A 584 30.87 8.91 0.20
N ILE A 585 29.57 8.88 -0.13
CA ILE A 585 28.49 9.17 0.83
C ILE A 585 28.53 8.15 1.98
N GLU A 586 28.70 6.87 1.68
CA GLU A 586 28.85 5.80 2.69
C GLU A 586 30.03 6.04 3.61
N ARG A 587 31.20 6.43 3.07
CA ARG A 587 32.39 6.73 3.88
C ARG A 587 32.17 7.91 4.83
N ILE A 588 31.54 8.98 4.34
CA ILE A 588 31.25 10.19 5.14
C ILE A 588 30.18 9.91 6.20
N ALA A 589 29.12 9.20 5.82
CA ALA A 589 28.05 8.81 6.74
C ALA A 589 28.60 7.89 7.84
N ALA A 590 29.44 6.91 7.49
CA ALA A 590 30.10 6.03 8.45
C ALA A 590 30.97 6.81 9.45
N ALA A 591 31.71 7.84 9.00
CA ALA A 591 32.49 8.71 9.88
C ALA A 591 31.62 9.48 10.90
N GLU A 592 30.34 9.70 10.61
CA GLU A 592 29.36 10.29 11.52
C GLU A 592 28.43 9.25 12.18
N ASN A 593 28.76 7.95 12.12
CA ASN A 593 27.94 6.84 12.63
C ASN A 593 26.50 6.84 12.08
N LEU A 594 26.33 7.24 10.81
CA LEU A 594 25.06 7.22 10.10
C LEU A 594 25.04 6.07 9.09
N LYS A 595 23.89 5.38 9.01
CA LYS A 595 23.64 4.38 7.97
C LYS A 595 23.21 5.05 6.67
N VAL A 596 23.61 4.53 5.52
CA VAL A 596 23.14 5.02 4.20
C VAL A 596 22.02 4.13 3.68
N PHE A 597 20.99 4.76 3.12
CA PHE A 597 19.85 4.12 2.48
C PHE A 597 19.75 4.62 1.04
N SER A 598 19.88 3.71 0.09
CA SER A 598 19.83 3.99 -1.36
C SER A 598 18.67 3.20 -1.97
N PRO A 599 17.41 3.63 -1.79
CA PRO A 599 16.24 2.85 -2.20
C PRO A 599 16.11 2.67 -3.71
N LEU A 600 16.78 3.52 -4.49
CA LEU A 600 16.80 3.48 -5.96
C LEU A 600 17.98 2.67 -6.50
N TRP A 601 18.86 2.18 -5.63
CA TRP A 601 20.08 1.52 -6.07
C TRP A 601 19.75 0.25 -6.86
N HIS A 602 20.30 0.14 -8.07
CA HIS A 602 20.04 -0.95 -9.04
C HIS A 602 18.59 -1.06 -9.55
N ILE A 603 17.75 -0.04 -9.34
CA ILE A 603 16.48 0.02 -10.05
C ILE A 603 16.77 0.17 -11.55
N ASN A 604 15.94 -0.46 -12.39
CA ASN A 604 15.93 -0.18 -13.81
C ASN A 604 15.57 1.31 -14.04
N GLN A 605 16.42 2.06 -14.74
CA GLN A 605 16.32 3.52 -14.91
C GLN A 605 15.06 3.95 -15.67
N GLU A 606 14.64 3.18 -16.69
CA GLU A 606 13.39 3.44 -17.39
C GLU A 606 12.20 3.23 -16.45
N THR A 607 12.21 2.15 -15.69
CA THR A 607 11.17 1.84 -14.70
C THR A 607 11.07 2.90 -13.63
N GLU A 608 12.20 3.38 -13.12
CA GLU A 608 12.21 4.51 -12.21
C GLU A 608 11.51 5.71 -12.85
N MET A 609 11.95 6.17 -14.03
CA MET A 609 11.35 7.32 -14.69
C MET A 609 9.85 7.19 -14.90
N ARG A 610 9.39 6.01 -15.32
CA ARG A 610 7.96 5.72 -15.47
C ARG A 610 7.24 5.83 -14.13
N LEU A 611 7.76 5.20 -13.07
CA LEU A 611 7.19 5.29 -11.73
C LEU A 611 7.16 6.74 -11.21
N VAL A 612 8.20 7.52 -11.47
CA VAL A 612 8.25 8.93 -11.07
C VAL A 612 7.21 9.74 -11.86
N VAL A 613 7.15 9.63 -13.19
CA VAL A 613 6.15 10.35 -14.03
C VAL A 613 4.72 9.93 -13.69
N THR A 614 4.48 8.67 -13.34
CA THR A 614 3.17 8.18 -12.91
C THR A 614 2.75 8.81 -11.57
N ASN A 615 3.69 9.15 -10.67
CA ASN A 615 3.38 9.58 -9.30
C ASN A 615 3.66 11.06 -9.01
N PHE A 616 4.43 11.75 -9.85
CA PHE A 616 4.89 13.13 -9.65
C PHE A 616 4.62 13.98 -10.88
N GLU A 617 4.43 15.29 -10.65
CA GLU A 617 4.44 16.29 -11.70
C GLU A 617 5.86 16.84 -11.83
N LEU A 618 6.50 16.59 -12.97
CA LEU A 618 7.89 16.91 -13.24
C LEU A 618 8.00 17.78 -14.49
N ILE A 619 9.03 18.61 -14.56
CA ILE A 619 9.44 19.29 -15.79
C ILE A 619 10.94 19.09 -16.04
N PHE A 620 11.36 19.17 -17.31
CA PHE A 620 12.77 19.32 -17.64
C PHE A 620 13.21 20.77 -17.38
N THR A 621 14.37 20.92 -16.72
CA THR A 621 14.99 22.22 -16.40
C THR A 621 16.37 22.39 -16.98
N GLY A 622 17.01 21.32 -17.45
CA GLY A 622 18.26 21.37 -18.18
C GLY A 622 18.32 20.23 -19.17
N ILE A 623 19.01 20.43 -20.28
CA ILE A 623 19.35 19.42 -21.27
C ILE A 623 20.78 19.64 -21.74
N SER A 624 21.52 18.55 -21.93
CA SER A 624 22.94 18.56 -22.32
C SER A 624 23.32 17.37 -23.22
N ALA A 625 22.36 16.76 -23.91
CA ALA A 625 22.58 15.55 -24.71
C ALA A 625 22.02 15.67 -26.12
N TYR A 626 22.73 15.06 -27.08
CA TYR A 626 22.33 15.05 -28.48
C TYR A 626 20.93 14.43 -28.68
N GLY A 627 20.07 15.16 -29.39
CA GLY A 627 18.68 14.78 -29.64
C GLY A 627 17.68 15.31 -28.62
N LEU A 628 18.15 16.01 -27.59
CA LEU A 628 17.33 16.88 -26.73
C LEU A 628 17.51 18.32 -27.19
N ASP A 629 16.41 19.05 -27.33
CA ASP A 629 16.42 20.47 -27.68
C ASP A 629 15.57 21.29 -26.70
N LYS A 630 15.56 22.62 -26.87
CA LYS A 630 14.81 23.52 -25.98
C LYS A 630 13.31 23.22 -25.87
N SER A 631 12.70 22.49 -26.79
CA SER A 631 11.27 22.13 -26.75
C SER A 631 10.92 21.17 -25.61
N TRP A 632 11.92 20.53 -25.01
CA TRP A 632 11.76 19.67 -23.85
C TRP A 632 11.58 20.46 -22.55
N LEU A 633 12.09 21.69 -22.47
CA LEU A 633 12.17 22.46 -21.23
C LEU A 633 10.83 23.10 -20.83
N GLY A 634 10.59 23.20 -19.51
CA GLY A 634 9.49 23.98 -18.93
C GLY A 634 8.09 23.37 -19.08
N ARG A 635 7.95 22.25 -19.80
CA ARG A 635 6.70 21.49 -19.92
C ARG A 635 6.74 20.23 -19.07
N ARG A 636 5.55 19.73 -18.72
CA ARG A 636 5.40 18.49 -17.96
C ARG A 636 5.96 17.30 -18.74
N ILE A 637 6.71 16.43 -18.05
CA ILE A 637 7.18 15.16 -18.59
C ILE A 637 6.01 14.18 -18.64
N THR A 638 5.74 13.60 -19.81
CA THR A 638 4.69 12.60 -20.04
C THR A 638 5.28 11.23 -20.34
N GLU A 639 4.45 10.17 -20.35
CA GLU A 639 4.91 8.83 -20.76
C GLU A 639 5.39 8.81 -22.22
N GLU A 640 4.75 9.58 -23.11
CA GLU A 640 5.19 9.73 -24.51
C GLU A 640 6.59 10.34 -24.60
N ASP A 641 6.97 11.22 -23.66
CA ASP A 641 8.32 11.77 -23.62
C ASP A 641 9.34 10.73 -23.15
N LEU A 642 8.94 9.82 -22.26
CA LEU A 642 9.79 8.69 -21.86
C LEU A 642 10.01 7.74 -23.04
N ASP A 643 8.99 7.47 -23.85
CA ASP A 643 9.13 6.65 -25.05
C ASP A 643 10.12 7.29 -26.04
N LYS A 644 10.07 8.61 -26.22
CA LYS A 644 11.07 9.35 -27.02
C LYS A 644 12.48 9.24 -26.44
N LEU A 645 12.63 9.28 -25.11
CA LEU A 645 13.94 9.08 -24.46
C LEU A 645 14.46 7.66 -24.67
N VAL A 646 13.60 6.64 -24.60
CA VAL A 646 13.95 5.24 -24.89
C VAL A 646 14.40 5.08 -26.35
N GLU A 647 13.68 5.68 -27.30
CA GLU A 647 14.10 5.71 -28.71
C GLU A 647 15.43 6.45 -28.92
N LEU A 648 15.69 7.48 -28.12
CA LEU A 648 16.93 8.24 -28.18
C LEU A 648 18.09 7.43 -27.58
N ASP A 649 17.91 6.71 -26.47
CA ASP A 649 18.90 5.76 -25.94
C ASP A 649 19.28 4.70 -26.99
N LYS A 650 18.30 4.14 -27.70
CA LYS A 650 18.56 3.17 -28.78
C LYS A 650 19.46 3.74 -29.88
N ARG A 651 19.40 5.05 -30.15
CA ARG A 651 20.17 5.72 -31.21
C ARG A 651 21.52 6.26 -30.75
N VAL A 652 21.57 6.88 -29.58
CA VAL A 652 22.73 7.67 -29.13
C VAL A 652 23.18 7.36 -27.70
N LYS A 653 22.59 6.34 -27.07
CA LYS A 653 22.99 5.80 -25.76
C LYS A 653 22.96 6.82 -24.62
N ILE A 654 21.88 7.60 -24.56
CA ILE A 654 21.59 8.49 -23.44
C ILE A 654 21.05 7.71 -22.23
N ASN A 655 21.30 8.20 -21.02
CA ASN A 655 20.63 7.70 -19.84
C ASN A 655 19.16 8.19 -19.79
N ILE A 656 18.20 7.28 -19.75
CA ILE A 656 16.76 7.63 -19.72
C ILE A 656 16.39 8.36 -18.42
N ALA A 657 17.08 8.06 -17.31
CA ALA A 657 16.92 8.76 -16.04
C ALA A 657 17.82 10.00 -15.93
N GLY A 658 18.60 10.35 -16.96
CA GLY A 658 19.48 11.54 -16.94
C GLY A 658 20.63 11.47 -15.93
N GLU A 659 21.00 10.28 -15.45
CA GLU A 659 22.08 10.11 -14.45
C GLU A 659 23.45 10.57 -14.95
N GLY A 660 23.66 10.58 -16.27
CA GLY A 660 24.89 11.07 -16.91
C GLY A 660 24.93 12.59 -17.08
N GLY A 661 23.91 13.33 -16.61
CA GLY A 661 23.75 14.77 -16.80
C GLY A 661 23.11 15.14 -18.14
N GLU A 662 22.49 14.17 -18.83
CA GLU A 662 21.82 14.39 -20.11
C GLU A 662 20.66 15.38 -20.00
N PHE A 663 19.95 15.35 -18.88
CA PHE A 663 18.94 16.32 -18.54
C PHE A 663 18.81 16.47 -17.02
N GLU A 664 18.17 17.56 -16.64
CA GLU A 664 17.90 17.92 -15.26
C GLU A 664 16.41 18.13 -15.07
N SER A 665 15.89 17.79 -13.88
CA SER A 665 14.46 17.78 -13.61
C SER A 665 14.09 18.59 -12.37
N LEU A 666 12.88 19.13 -12.37
CA LEU A 666 12.29 19.78 -11.20
C LEU A 666 10.93 19.15 -10.89
N VAL A 667 10.73 18.82 -9.62
CA VAL A 667 9.45 18.32 -9.10
C VAL A 667 8.54 19.49 -8.73
N LEU A 668 7.37 19.59 -9.35
CA LEU A 668 6.37 20.62 -9.07
C LEU A 668 5.34 20.15 -8.05
N ASP A 669 4.94 18.89 -8.13
CA ASP A 669 3.98 18.26 -7.22
C ASP A 669 4.26 16.74 -7.13
N GLY A 670 3.73 16.08 -6.11
CA GLY A 670 3.91 14.64 -5.90
C GLY A 670 2.84 14.05 -4.98
N PRO A 671 2.98 12.83 -4.47
CA PRO A 671 1.94 12.18 -3.66
C PRO A 671 1.53 13.00 -2.41
N ALA A 672 0.25 12.97 -2.03
CA ALA A 672 -0.30 13.73 -0.89
C ALA A 672 0.32 13.34 0.46
N SER A 673 0.90 12.15 0.54
CA SER A 673 1.66 11.70 1.70
C SER A 673 2.94 12.52 1.94
N ILE A 674 3.43 13.24 0.94
CA ILE A 674 4.66 14.03 1.01
C ILE A 674 4.46 15.50 0.68
N PHE A 675 3.80 15.85 -0.43
CA PHE A 675 3.57 17.23 -0.84
C PHE A 675 2.23 17.73 -0.30
N LYS A 676 2.27 18.71 0.60
CA LYS A 676 1.10 19.40 1.18
C LYS A 676 0.65 20.57 0.32
N LYS A 677 1.58 21.19 -0.39
CA LYS A 677 1.37 22.26 -1.37
C LYS A 677 2.03 21.85 -2.69
N ARG A 678 1.60 22.47 -3.78
CA ARG A 678 2.25 22.34 -5.10
C ARG A 678 3.03 23.60 -5.43
N LEU A 679 4.14 23.44 -6.14
CA LEU A 679 4.97 24.52 -6.66
C LEU A 679 4.46 24.93 -8.04
N VAL A 680 4.23 26.22 -8.24
CA VAL A 680 3.79 26.79 -9.52
C VAL A 680 4.82 27.81 -9.97
N ILE A 681 5.41 27.57 -11.14
CA ILE A 681 6.29 28.54 -11.80
C ILE A 681 5.44 29.69 -12.33
N VAL A 682 5.77 30.91 -11.90
CA VAL A 682 5.08 32.15 -12.29
C VAL A 682 5.82 32.78 -13.47
N GLU A 683 7.14 32.84 -13.39
CA GLU A 683 7.99 33.40 -14.44
C GLU A 683 9.24 32.53 -14.61
N SER A 684 9.57 32.21 -15.87
CA SER A 684 10.78 31.49 -16.24
C SER A 684 11.28 31.95 -17.61
N GLU A 685 12.56 31.71 -17.88
CA GLU A 685 13.19 31.94 -19.18
C GLU A 685 14.01 30.72 -19.60
N ILE A 686 14.06 30.45 -20.90
CA ILE A 686 14.94 29.42 -21.46
C ILE A 686 16.21 30.10 -21.96
N VAL A 687 17.36 29.67 -21.45
CA VAL A 687 18.69 30.09 -21.89
C VAL A 687 19.26 28.96 -22.73
N GLU A 688 19.41 29.21 -24.03
CA GLU A 688 19.99 28.27 -25.00
C GLU A 688 21.50 28.56 -25.15
N GLU A 689 22.32 27.58 -24.85
CA GLU A 689 23.79 27.66 -24.92
C GLU A 689 24.32 26.94 -26.18
N GLY A 690 23.54 26.01 -26.71
CA GLY A 690 23.73 25.35 -27.99
C GLY A 690 22.48 24.57 -28.41
N GLU A 691 22.49 24.01 -29.62
CA GLU A 691 21.34 23.29 -30.19
C GLU A 691 20.83 22.15 -29.28
N ASN A 692 21.75 21.47 -28.60
CA ASN A 692 21.46 20.36 -27.67
C ASN A 692 21.81 20.69 -26.22
N THR A 693 21.92 21.98 -25.89
CA THR A 693 22.30 22.43 -24.55
C THR A 693 21.53 23.69 -24.18
N ALA A 694 20.58 23.54 -23.26
CA ALA A 694 19.71 24.61 -22.83
C ALA A 694 19.23 24.38 -21.40
N ARG A 695 18.88 25.47 -20.72
CA ARG A 695 18.39 25.43 -19.33
C ARG A 695 17.20 26.36 -19.14
N LEU A 696 16.28 25.93 -18.29
CA LEU A 696 15.17 26.73 -17.79
C LEU A 696 15.61 27.42 -16.50
N VAL A 697 15.65 28.75 -16.52
CA VAL A 697 15.88 29.57 -15.34
C VAL A 697 14.53 30.02 -14.79
N VAL A 698 14.21 29.57 -13.58
CA VAL A 698 12.99 29.98 -12.87
C VAL A 698 13.26 31.31 -12.16
N LYS A 699 12.57 32.38 -12.55
CA LYS A 699 12.71 33.71 -11.94
C LYS A 699 11.80 33.89 -10.75
N GLU A 700 10.57 33.37 -10.85
CA GLU A 700 9.57 33.42 -9.79
C GLU A 700 8.78 32.13 -9.75
N ALA A 701 8.63 31.57 -8.55
CA ALA A 701 7.74 30.46 -8.26
C ALA A 701 7.00 30.70 -6.94
N LYS A 702 5.80 30.13 -6.82
CA LYS A 702 4.96 30.23 -5.62
C LYS A 702 4.39 28.89 -5.22
N LEU A 703 4.11 28.74 -3.93
CA LEU A 703 3.38 27.60 -3.41
C LEU A 703 1.87 27.88 -3.40
N VAL A 704 1.08 26.92 -3.86
CA VAL A 704 -0.39 26.96 -3.78
C VAL A 704 -0.92 25.69 -3.12
N GLU A 705 -2.09 25.81 -2.51
CA GLU A 705 -2.81 24.67 -1.92
C GLU A 705 -3.26 23.68 -3.03
N ARG A 706 -3.40 22.40 -2.66
CA ARG A 706 -3.67 21.30 -3.58
C ARG A 706 -5.15 21.05 -3.88
#